data_AF-D7FXY3-F1
#
_entry.id   AF-D7FXY3-F1
#
_cell.length_a   1.000
_cell.length_b   1.000
_cell.length_c   1.000
_cell.angle_alpha   90.00
_cell.angle_beta   90.00
_cell.angle_gamma   90.00
#
_symmetry.space_group_name_H-M   'P 1'
#
loop_
_entity.id
_entity.type
_entity.pdbx_description
1 polymer ?
#
loop_
_entity_poly.entity_id
_entity_poly.type
_entity_poly.pdbx_seq_one_letter_code
_entity_poly.pdbx_strand_id
1 'polypeptide(L)'
;MSVSAPAGGGGGEGRPDNVGILAADVYFPSTFVSQEDLEVANGVSAGKYTIGLGQEAMAFTGDREDINSMCLTVVAQLLEKYDVPKDRIGRIEVGTETLIDKSKSTKTVLMSLFEDSGNDDIEGVTTVNACYGGTAALLNAVAWVESSGWDGRYAIVVAADIAVYAEGPARPTGGCGAVAVLVGPDAPLVINMKTRASYACDVWDFFKPDMSSEYPRVNGQLSQTCYLRALDSCYNRLAAKKTAAAAAAAAAAASAGDGEAEEGGGDKRAPFVLGDVEHVLCHSPYNKLVQKSFARMAFSDARRLKGTGKPLGEGQEEALGKWLDVPAEETYDDRDLEKALKAFAGVSSGAYRNKVEPGCRLSKQIGNTYTASVFANIVCLVCARGAALEGETALVFSYGSGAVATMYELHFRDTTAVTAAAAAAATPTFSVAKIAEAVGLSERLADRERLPPAELDAALAARSHAHALASSSSPSAGGGAGGGGFVFVPGFPLDRLFPGVFYLRGIGGDGVRGYGRRDKEAPRARGGRALAPSLVKKEEALGAGDREEEVATTATMGSRTETSNSGEDDEEEEKARPVANGAVPSEAPSSDSSLANRAAKVAPPTAAAAAGSSEKKTVLAAKEAAAAAAAAAATSPAAGGKLGALLLPRVVVTGVACGLPGQEEVFERDNLARLLAGQGCVKKLSPGSTTALVEKNVVQVKRQPDGQPPLRIPISKPSQTIKLAATMGNLDMALYGVSPSIAATMDKAVKVAVVAGLEALKDAGIVTGEGEGGWMLPGHMRDTTGVMYASSFPALDAAIGEVTRKADCDDGSLANHARSSAAEEKGGPAEGS
;
A
#
# COMPACT_ATOMS: atom_id res chain seq x y z
N MET A 1 -18.72 0.57 -33.65
CA MET A 1 -17.86 1.03 -34.76
C MET A 1 -16.52 0.35 -34.58
N SER A 2 -16.05 -0.41 -35.59
CA SER A 2 -14.81 -1.17 -35.50
C SER A 2 -13.61 -0.23 -35.53
N VAL A 3 -12.85 -0.17 -34.44
CA VAL A 3 -11.59 0.58 -34.39
C VAL A 3 -10.56 -0.22 -35.19
N SER A 4 -10.16 0.30 -36.35
CA SER A 4 -9.05 -0.23 -37.13
C SER A 4 -7.75 0.06 -36.39
N ALA A 5 -7.00 -0.99 -36.03
CA ALA A 5 -5.63 -0.86 -35.56
C ALA A 5 -4.80 -0.08 -36.61
N PRO A 6 -3.92 0.84 -36.19
CA PRO A 6 -3.09 1.57 -37.13
C PRO A 6 -2.11 0.60 -37.78
N ALA A 7 -2.20 0.49 -39.11
CA ALA A 7 -1.23 -0.22 -39.92
C ALA A 7 0.05 0.63 -40.00
N GLY A 8 1.16 0.10 -39.48
CA GLY A 8 2.48 0.71 -39.61
C GLY A 8 3.61 -0.27 -39.28
N GLY A 9 4.23 -0.82 -40.31
CA GLY A 9 5.61 -1.35 -40.28
C GLY A 9 5.76 -2.83 -39.94
N GLY A 10 5.88 -3.70 -40.96
CA GLY A 10 6.41 -5.05 -40.78
C GLY A 10 7.88 -5.02 -40.34
N GLY A 11 8.22 -5.74 -39.28
CA GLY A 11 9.60 -5.89 -38.81
C GLY A 11 9.76 -6.58 -37.44
N GLY A 12 9.42 -7.87 -37.34
CA GLY A 12 9.84 -8.76 -36.25
C GLY A 12 9.00 -8.75 -34.97
N GLU A 13 8.60 -9.93 -34.50
CA GLU A 13 8.08 -10.20 -33.14
C GLU A 13 9.19 -9.97 -32.09
N GLY A 14 9.67 -8.73 -31.96
CA GLY A 14 10.65 -8.30 -30.97
C GLY A 14 9.96 -7.77 -29.71
N ARG A 15 10.51 -8.09 -28.53
CA ARG A 15 10.12 -7.45 -27.26
C ARG A 15 10.40 -5.95 -27.36
N PRO A 16 9.54 -5.05 -26.85
CA PRO A 16 9.83 -3.62 -26.89
C PRO A 16 11.13 -3.31 -26.17
N ASP A 17 11.94 -2.46 -26.78
CA ASP A 17 13.22 -2.05 -26.23
C ASP A 17 13.07 -0.78 -25.37
N ASN A 18 14.00 -0.63 -24.44
CA ASN A 18 14.17 0.58 -23.63
C ASN A 18 12.89 1.01 -22.89
N VAL A 19 12.17 0.04 -22.33
CA VAL A 19 10.93 0.31 -21.59
C VAL A 19 11.24 1.08 -20.31
N GLY A 20 10.49 2.15 -20.06
CA GLY A 20 10.70 2.99 -18.90
C GLY A 20 9.73 4.17 -18.82
N ILE A 21 10.13 5.21 -18.09
CA ILE A 21 9.32 6.42 -17.88
C ILE A 21 9.51 7.38 -19.06
N LEU A 22 8.41 7.63 -19.79
CA LEU A 22 8.31 8.57 -20.90
C LEU A 22 8.07 10.01 -20.45
N ALA A 23 7.15 10.16 -19.50
CA ALA A 23 6.71 11.45 -18.98
C ALA A 23 6.43 11.33 -17.49
N ALA A 24 6.55 12.45 -16.77
CA ALA A 24 6.19 12.51 -15.37
C ALA A 24 5.56 13.86 -15.03
N ASP A 25 4.63 13.85 -14.08
CA ASP A 25 4.18 15.06 -13.40
C ASP A 25 3.96 14.79 -11.92
N VAL A 26 4.06 15.84 -11.11
CA VAL A 26 3.88 15.78 -9.66
C VAL A 26 2.76 16.74 -9.26
N TYR A 27 2.02 16.40 -8.22
CA TYR A 27 1.07 17.26 -7.54
C TYR A 27 1.39 17.28 -6.04
N PHE A 28 1.31 18.47 -5.45
CA PHE A 28 1.32 18.70 -4.01
C PHE A 28 0.37 19.86 -3.72
N PRO A 29 -0.26 19.93 -2.53
CA PRO A 29 -1.20 21.00 -2.23
C PRO A 29 -0.56 22.39 -2.23
N SER A 30 -1.42 23.41 -2.37
CA SER A 30 -1.01 24.81 -2.35
C SER A 30 -0.57 25.30 -0.98
N THR A 31 -0.72 24.50 0.07
CA THR A 31 -0.52 24.86 1.47
C THR A 31 0.58 24.05 2.13
N PHE A 32 1.36 24.71 2.99
CA PHE A 32 2.37 24.04 3.81
C PHE A 32 2.56 24.73 5.17
N VAL A 33 3.09 23.99 6.13
CA VAL A 33 3.59 24.53 7.40
C VAL A 33 5.12 24.47 7.42
N SER A 34 5.76 25.52 7.96
CA SER A 34 7.22 25.51 8.15
C SER A 34 7.59 24.57 9.30
N GLN A 35 8.68 23.82 9.14
CA GLN A 35 9.19 22.97 10.21
C GLN A 35 9.74 23.81 11.38
N GLU A 36 10.27 25.00 11.13
CA GLU A 36 10.68 25.94 12.19
C GLU A 36 9.48 26.40 13.03
N ASP A 37 8.34 26.69 12.39
CA ASP A 37 7.12 27.10 13.11
C ASP A 37 6.57 25.93 13.95
N LEU A 38 6.66 24.71 13.44
CA LEU A 38 6.31 23.50 14.19
C LEU A 38 7.25 23.25 15.37
N GLU A 39 8.55 23.56 15.24
CA GLU A 39 9.50 23.44 16.35
C GLU A 39 9.07 24.34 17.53
N VAL A 40 8.75 25.60 17.23
CA VAL A 40 8.28 26.58 18.20
C VAL A 40 6.93 26.14 18.81
N ALA A 41 5.95 25.79 17.98
CA ALA A 41 4.62 25.40 18.44
C ALA A 41 4.64 24.13 19.32
N ASN A 42 5.51 23.16 19.01
CA ASN A 42 5.62 21.91 19.79
C ASN A 42 6.57 22.03 21.00
N GLY A 43 7.13 23.22 21.28
CA GLY A 43 8.03 23.44 22.40
C GLY A 43 9.33 22.62 22.35
N VAL A 44 9.83 22.32 21.14
CA VAL A 44 11.06 21.55 20.97
C VAL A 44 12.27 22.44 20.64
N SER A 45 13.47 21.92 20.84
CA SER A 45 14.70 22.65 20.52
C SER A 45 14.78 23.00 19.04
N ALA A 46 15.23 24.23 18.74
CA ALA A 46 15.55 24.66 17.39
C ALA A 46 16.49 23.65 16.70
N GLY A 47 16.19 23.30 15.46
CA GLY A 47 16.95 22.29 14.71
C GLY A 47 16.45 20.86 14.87
N LYS A 48 15.51 20.55 15.77
CA LYS A 48 15.04 19.17 15.97
C LYS A 48 14.43 18.58 14.68
N TYR A 49 13.65 19.36 13.94
CA TYR A 49 13.03 18.96 12.69
C TYR A 49 13.88 19.40 11.50
N THR A 50 14.36 20.64 11.49
CA THR A 50 15.13 21.19 10.38
C THR A 50 16.50 20.55 10.17
N ILE A 51 17.19 20.19 11.26
CA ILE A 51 18.50 19.52 11.20
C ILE A 51 18.36 18.03 11.55
N GLY A 52 17.60 17.72 12.60
CA GLY A 52 17.43 16.36 13.11
C GLY A 52 16.68 15.45 12.15
N LEU A 53 15.59 15.93 11.54
CA LEU A 53 14.87 15.23 10.47
C LEU A 53 15.36 15.64 9.08
N GLY A 54 15.97 16.82 8.95
CA GLY A 54 16.40 17.38 7.67
C GLY A 54 15.24 17.95 6.84
N GLN A 55 14.15 18.35 7.49
CA GLN A 55 12.91 18.81 6.84
C GLN A 55 12.76 20.33 6.93
N GLU A 56 12.32 20.97 5.85
CA GLU A 56 12.15 22.44 5.81
C GLU A 56 10.67 22.83 5.91
N ALA A 57 9.81 22.09 5.20
CA ALA A 57 8.38 22.34 5.16
C ALA A 57 7.60 21.02 5.02
N MET A 58 6.35 21.04 5.45
CA MET A 58 5.42 19.91 5.34
C MET A 58 4.17 20.37 4.61
N ALA A 59 3.90 19.78 3.44
CA ALA A 59 2.67 20.04 2.70
C ALA A 59 1.51 19.32 3.38
N PHE A 60 0.34 19.95 3.42
CA PHE A 60 -0.88 19.34 3.94
C PHE A 60 -2.09 19.80 3.14
N THR A 61 -3.10 18.94 3.03
CA THR A 61 -4.38 19.24 2.38
C THR A 61 -5.37 19.83 3.37
N GLY A 62 -6.31 20.64 2.87
CA GLY A 62 -7.58 20.89 3.55
C GLY A 62 -8.54 19.70 3.45
N ASP A 63 -9.82 19.95 3.75
CA ASP A 63 -10.90 18.96 3.59
C ASP A 63 -11.49 18.90 2.16
N ARG A 64 -11.02 19.77 1.25
CA ARG A 64 -11.37 19.81 -0.18
C ARG A 64 -10.57 18.82 -1.02
N GLU A 65 -9.51 18.24 -0.49
CA GLU A 65 -8.63 17.34 -1.25
C GLU A 65 -8.56 15.98 -0.56
N ASP A 66 -8.68 14.93 -1.35
CA ASP A 66 -8.49 13.55 -0.93
C ASP A 66 -7.60 12.80 -1.93
N ILE A 67 -7.34 11.52 -1.66
CA ILE A 67 -6.51 10.68 -2.51
C ILE A 67 -6.98 10.65 -3.97
N ASN A 68 -8.30 10.64 -4.20
CA ASN A 68 -8.85 10.58 -5.55
C ASN A 68 -8.69 11.92 -6.26
N SER A 69 -8.96 13.05 -5.60
CA SER A 69 -8.80 14.37 -6.21
C SER A 69 -7.35 14.66 -6.57
N MET A 70 -6.40 14.23 -5.75
CA MET A 70 -4.96 14.32 -6.04
C MET A 70 -4.57 13.47 -7.26
N CYS A 71 -5.03 12.22 -7.31
CA CYS A 71 -4.80 11.31 -8.44
C CYS A 71 -5.42 11.87 -9.75
N LEU A 72 -6.68 12.33 -9.71
CA LEU A 72 -7.36 12.95 -10.86
C LEU A 72 -6.57 14.16 -11.38
N THR A 73 -6.08 14.99 -10.45
CA THR A 73 -5.29 16.18 -10.78
C THR A 73 -4.01 15.83 -11.51
N VAL A 74 -3.17 14.96 -10.95
CA VAL A 74 -1.86 14.67 -11.54
C VAL A 74 -1.97 13.91 -12.86
N VAL A 75 -2.96 13.02 -13.03
CA VAL A 75 -3.21 12.32 -14.29
C VAL A 75 -3.71 13.29 -15.37
N ALA A 76 -4.67 14.16 -15.03
CA ALA A 76 -5.15 15.16 -15.99
C ALA A 76 -4.05 16.12 -16.43
N GLN A 77 -3.20 16.57 -15.49
CA GLN A 77 -2.06 17.43 -15.81
C GLN A 77 -1.03 16.72 -16.71
N LEU A 78 -0.71 15.46 -16.44
CA LEU A 78 0.20 14.67 -17.29
C LEU A 78 -0.36 14.51 -18.70
N LEU A 79 -1.63 14.14 -18.86
CA LEU A 79 -2.22 13.97 -20.19
C LEU A 79 -2.23 15.28 -20.98
N GLU A 80 -2.56 16.39 -20.33
CA GLU A 80 -2.66 17.71 -20.96
C GLU A 80 -1.28 18.30 -21.31
N LYS A 81 -0.30 18.25 -20.42
CA LYS A 81 1.03 18.87 -20.65
C LYS A 81 1.86 18.16 -21.71
N TYR A 82 1.58 16.88 -21.96
CA TYR A 82 2.31 16.07 -22.92
C TYR A 82 1.47 15.72 -24.15
N ASP A 83 0.26 16.31 -24.28
CA ASP A 83 -0.68 16.07 -25.37
C ASP A 83 -0.94 14.58 -25.63
N VAL A 84 -1.05 13.78 -24.56
CA VAL A 84 -1.21 12.33 -24.65
C VAL A 84 -2.68 12.01 -24.93
N PRO A 85 -3.02 11.39 -26.08
CA PRO A 85 -4.38 11.02 -26.37
C PRO A 85 -4.89 9.94 -25.41
N LYS A 86 -6.13 10.09 -24.94
CA LYS A 86 -6.72 9.17 -23.94
C LYS A 86 -6.89 7.75 -24.46
N ASP A 87 -7.11 7.57 -25.77
CA ASP A 87 -7.22 6.28 -26.45
C ASP A 87 -5.88 5.54 -26.60
N ARG A 88 -4.75 6.23 -26.38
CA ARG A 88 -3.40 5.66 -26.35
C ARG A 88 -3.02 5.08 -24.98
N ILE A 89 -3.94 5.00 -24.03
CA ILE A 89 -3.71 4.41 -22.70
C ILE A 89 -4.36 3.02 -22.63
N GLY A 90 -3.56 1.98 -22.36
CA GLY A 90 -4.03 0.59 -22.22
C GLY A 90 -3.95 0.04 -20.81
N ARG A 91 -3.24 0.73 -19.90
CA ARG A 91 -3.14 0.36 -18.48
C ARG A 91 -3.09 1.60 -17.59
N ILE A 92 -3.80 1.56 -16.47
CA ILE A 92 -3.68 2.53 -15.38
C ILE A 92 -3.60 1.78 -14.07
N GLU A 93 -2.54 2.00 -13.30
CA GLU A 93 -2.35 1.36 -12.01
C GLU A 93 -1.99 2.37 -10.93
N VAL A 94 -2.60 2.24 -9.75
CA VAL A 94 -2.45 3.20 -8.65
C VAL A 94 -1.77 2.52 -7.47
N GLY A 95 -0.63 3.06 -7.02
CA GLY A 95 -0.04 2.76 -5.73
C GLY A 95 -0.47 3.77 -4.69
N THR A 96 -1.09 3.32 -3.60
CA THR A 96 -1.44 4.19 -2.46
C THR A 96 -1.60 3.36 -1.19
N GLU A 97 -1.35 3.96 -0.03
CA GLU A 97 -1.73 3.43 1.28
C GLU A 97 -2.76 4.32 2.00
N THR A 98 -3.35 5.28 1.28
CA THR A 98 -4.41 6.19 1.74
C THR A 98 -5.76 5.65 1.25
N LEU A 99 -6.29 4.65 1.97
CA LEU A 99 -7.53 3.98 1.59
C LEU A 99 -8.76 4.73 2.11
N ILE A 100 -9.66 5.09 1.21
CA ILE A 100 -10.97 5.69 1.53
C ILE A 100 -12.15 4.76 1.20
N ASP A 101 -11.87 3.63 0.54
CA ASP A 101 -12.81 2.53 0.30
C ASP A 101 -12.01 1.21 0.36
N LYS A 102 -12.60 0.15 0.91
CA LYS A 102 -11.95 -1.15 1.13
C LYS A 102 -12.03 -2.09 -0.08
N SER A 103 -12.85 -1.76 -1.07
CA SER A 103 -13.13 -2.58 -2.24
C SER A 103 -13.01 -1.79 -3.55
N LYS A 104 -13.64 -0.62 -3.63
CA LYS A 104 -13.57 0.24 -4.82
C LYS A 104 -12.20 0.89 -4.92
N SER A 105 -11.43 0.49 -5.94
CA SER A 105 -10.09 1.03 -6.19
C SER A 105 -10.13 2.49 -6.67
N THR A 106 -9.12 3.27 -6.29
CA THR A 106 -8.90 4.63 -6.82
C THR A 106 -8.78 4.63 -8.35
N LYS A 107 -8.23 3.56 -8.95
CA LYS A 107 -8.18 3.37 -10.41
C LYS A 107 -9.55 3.54 -11.06
N THR A 108 -10.61 2.98 -10.46
CA THR A 108 -11.97 3.10 -11.03
C THR A 108 -12.52 4.53 -10.98
N VAL A 109 -12.02 5.39 -10.09
CA VAL A 109 -12.39 6.82 -10.06
C VAL A 109 -11.67 7.57 -11.17
N LEU A 110 -10.41 7.21 -11.46
CA LEU A 110 -9.65 7.78 -12.58
C LEU A 110 -10.27 7.50 -13.95
N MET A 111 -11.06 6.42 -14.09
CA MET A 111 -11.77 6.12 -15.33
C MET A 111 -12.73 7.23 -15.75
N SER A 112 -13.20 8.08 -14.83
CA SER A 112 -14.01 9.27 -15.17
C SER A 112 -13.28 10.25 -16.10
N LEU A 113 -11.95 10.25 -16.13
CA LEU A 113 -11.17 11.04 -17.09
C LEU A 113 -11.26 10.47 -18.51
N PHE A 114 -11.64 9.21 -18.69
CA PHE A 114 -11.61 8.48 -19.97
C PHE A 114 -13.01 8.24 -20.55
N GLU A 115 -14.08 8.42 -19.78
CA GLU A 115 -15.47 8.21 -20.20
C GLU A 115 -15.81 8.92 -21.52
N ASP A 116 -15.50 10.23 -21.63
CA ASP A 116 -15.77 11.02 -22.84
C ASP A 116 -15.02 10.55 -24.09
N SER A 117 -13.91 9.82 -23.92
CA SER A 117 -13.15 9.25 -25.04
C SER A 117 -13.66 7.88 -25.47
N GLY A 118 -14.52 7.24 -24.68
CA GLY A 118 -14.98 5.86 -24.90
C GLY A 118 -13.89 4.80 -24.69
N ASN A 119 -12.73 5.15 -24.11
CA ASN A 119 -11.66 4.20 -23.79
C ASN A 119 -11.90 3.56 -22.41
N ASP A 120 -12.60 2.43 -22.38
CA ASP A 120 -12.90 1.66 -21.17
C ASP A 120 -12.10 0.35 -21.05
N ASP A 121 -11.49 -0.11 -22.13
CA ASP A 121 -10.55 -1.24 -22.16
C ASP A 121 -9.15 -0.80 -21.68
N ILE A 122 -9.03 -0.61 -20.37
CA ILE A 122 -7.81 -0.20 -19.67
C ILE A 122 -7.55 -1.13 -18.49
N GLU A 123 -6.46 -1.89 -18.53
CA GLU A 123 -6.04 -2.78 -17.44
C GLU A 123 -5.57 -2.04 -16.18
N GLY A 124 -5.35 -2.79 -15.09
CA GLY A 124 -4.76 -2.30 -13.84
C GLY A 124 -5.79 -1.93 -12.76
N VAL A 125 -5.32 -1.89 -11.51
CA VAL A 125 -6.11 -1.66 -10.30
C VAL A 125 -5.34 -0.81 -9.29
N THR A 126 -5.76 -0.77 -8.02
CA THR A 126 -4.97 -0.21 -6.93
C THR A 126 -4.15 -1.32 -6.27
N THR A 127 -2.85 -1.09 -6.09
CA THR A 127 -1.92 -2.00 -5.41
C THR A 127 -1.42 -1.35 -4.12
N VAL A 128 -1.35 -2.14 -3.05
CA VAL A 128 -1.16 -1.63 -1.68
C VAL A 128 -0.13 -2.47 -0.94
N ASN A 129 0.95 -1.82 -0.51
CA ASN A 129 1.81 -2.27 0.59
C ASN A 129 2.58 -1.04 1.10
N ALA A 130 2.01 -0.32 2.07
CA ALA A 130 2.60 0.92 2.60
C ALA A 130 3.16 1.82 1.46
N CYS A 131 4.33 2.42 1.67
CA CYS A 131 5.00 3.29 0.71
C CYS A 131 5.57 2.56 -0.54
N TYR A 132 5.42 1.23 -0.66
CA TYR A 132 5.93 0.45 -1.80
C TYR A 132 4.95 0.37 -2.98
N GLY A 133 3.65 0.63 -2.77
CA GLY A 133 2.61 0.43 -3.79
C GLY A 133 2.90 1.10 -5.14
N GLY A 134 3.48 2.32 -5.14
CA GLY A 134 3.85 3.01 -6.38
C GLY A 134 4.89 2.25 -7.19
N THR A 135 5.91 1.68 -6.53
CA THR A 135 6.93 0.86 -7.19
C THR A 135 6.34 -0.46 -7.68
N ALA A 136 5.45 -1.09 -6.93
CA ALA A 136 4.75 -2.29 -7.41
C ALA A 136 3.99 -2.00 -8.71
N ALA A 137 3.24 -0.90 -8.77
CA ALA A 137 2.54 -0.45 -9.97
C ALA A 137 3.50 -0.16 -11.15
N LEU A 138 4.65 0.47 -10.88
CA LEU A 138 5.68 0.70 -11.90
C LEU A 138 6.23 -0.61 -12.48
N LEU A 139 6.60 -1.55 -11.63
CA LEU A 139 7.15 -2.84 -12.06
C LEU A 139 6.10 -3.66 -12.84
N ASN A 140 4.82 -3.57 -12.45
CA ASN A 140 3.71 -4.20 -13.17
C ASN A 140 3.50 -3.56 -14.54
N ALA A 141 3.58 -2.22 -14.64
CA ALA A 141 3.43 -1.51 -15.91
C ALA A 141 4.58 -1.84 -16.89
N VAL A 142 5.84 -1.83 -16.43
CA VAL A 142 6.99 -2.22 -17.26
C VAL A 142 6.85 -3.68 -17.71
N ALA A 143 6.49 -4.58 -16.80
CA ALA A 143 6.28 -5.99 -17.14
C ALA A 143 5.13 -6.18 -18.15
N TRP A 144 4.04 -5.41 -18.03
CA TRP A 144 2.92 -5.44 -18.98
C TRP A 144 3.36 -5.00 -20.37
N VAL A 145 4.05 -3.86 -20.51
CA VAL A 145 4.60 -3.38 -21.79
C VAL A 145 5.53 -4.44 -22.40
N GLU A 146 6.35 -5.09 -21.58
CA GLU A 146 7.28 -6.12 -22.00
C GLU A 146 6.65 -7.51 -22.26
N SER A 147 5.35 -7.68 -22.08
CA SER A 147 4.65 -8.96 -22.15
C SER A 147 3.96 -9.20 -23.49
N SER A 148 3.51 -10.45 -23.72
CA SER A 148 2.64 -10.77 -24.85
C SER A 148 1.22 -10.20 -24.74
N GLY A 149 0.84 -9.66 -23.57
CA GLY A 149 -0.43 -8.98 -23.37
C GLY A 149 -0.39 -7.49 -23.72
N TRP A 150 0.77 -6.96 -24.12
CA TRP A 150 0.89 -5.58 -24.55
C TRP A 150 0.19 -5.35 -25.90
N ASP A 151 -0.57 -4.26 -25.99
CA ASP A 151 -1.37 -3.89 -27.14
C ASP A 151 -0.82 -2.67 -27.91
N GLY A 152 0.40 -2.23 -27.59
CA GLY A 152 1.04 -1.06 -28.20
C GLY A 152 0.65 0.30 -27.58
N ARG A 153 -0.21 0.33 -26.56
CA ARG A 153 -0.60 1.54 -25.83
C ARG A 153 0.32 1.81 -24.63
N TYR A 154 0.26 3.01 -24.07
CA TYR A 154 1.01 3.40 -22.89
C TYR A 154 0.34 2.90 -21.60
N ALA A 155 1.14 2.80 -20.54
CA ALA A 155 0.65 2.62 -19.19
C ALA A 155 0.80 3.93 -18.38
N ILE A 156 -0.14 4.24 -17.50
CA ILE A 156 -0.02 5.30 -16.50
C ILE A 156 0.11 4.66 -15.13
N VAL A 157 1.14 5.06 -14.39
CA VAL A 157 1.32 4.68 -12.99
C VAL A 157 1.13 5.92 -12.14
N VAL A 158 0.27 5.81 -11.12
CA VAL A 158 -0.01 6.90 -10.18
C VAL A 158 0.40 6.46 -8.79
N ALA A 159 1.31 7.19 -8.16
CA ALA A 159 1.67 7.01 -6.76
C ALA A 159 1.20 8.24 -5.99
N ALA A 160 0.39 8.08 -4.95
CA ALA A 160 -0.21 9.22 -4.25
C ALA A 160 -0.59 8.87 -2.83
N ASP A 161 -0.41 9.82 -1.91
CA ASP A 161 -0.78 9.64 -0.51
C ASP A 161 -0.94 10.96 0.26
N ILE A 162 -1.67 10.85 1.37
CA ILE A 162 -1.81 11.86 2.41
C ILE A 162 -1.27 11.24 3.70
N ALA A 163 -0.02 11.56 4.05
CA ALA A 163 0.69 11.03 5.20
C ALA A 163 0.39 11.84 6.45
N VAL A 164 -0.53 11.33 7.27
CA VAL A 164 -0.98 11.97 8.51
C VAL A 164 -0.71 11.10 9.73
N TYR A 165 -0.38 11.75 10.85
CA TYR A 165 -0.06 11.10 12.11
C TYR A 165 -0.80 11.79 13.25
N ALA A 166 -1.07 11.01 14.30
CA ALA A 166 -1.58 11.54 15.56
C ALA A 166 -0.62 12.60 16.15
N GLU A 167 -1.08 13.30 17.18
CA GLU A 167 -0.22 14.22 17.92
C GLU A 167 0.99 13.48 18.51
N GLY A 168 2.15 14.14 18.46
CA GLY A 168 3.40 13.58 18.95
C GLY A 168 4.54 13.58 17.93
N PRO A 169 5.61 12.81 18.18
CA PRO A 169 6.90 12.95 17.50
C PRO A 169 6.91 12.54 16.03
N ALA A 170 5.88 11.83 15.55
CA ALA A 170 5.74 11.43 14.15
C ALA A 170 5.01 12.47 13.29
N ARG A 171 4.23 13.40 13.89
CA ARG A 171 3.50 14.44 13.14
C ARG A 171 4.39 15.26 12.20
N PRO A 172 5.61 15.70 12.60
CA PRO A 172 6.49 16.46 11.72
C PRO A 172 7.05 15.68 10.52
N THR A 173 6.86 14.36 10.47
CA THR A 173 7.26 13.52 9.32
C THR A 173 6.11 13.25 8.35
N GLY A 174 4.97 13.91 8.51
CA GLY A 174 3.87 13.87 7.55
C GLY A 174 4.20 14.55 6.23
N GLY A 175 3.19 14.65 5.38
CA GLY A 175 3.29 15.27 4.05
C GLY A 175 2.18 14.79 3.14
N CYS A 176 2.12 15.32 1.92
CA CYS A 176 1.16 14.84 0.92
C CYS A 176 1.64 15.19 -0.49
N GLY A 177 1.36 14.29 -1.42
CA GLY A 177 1.65 14.49 -2.83
C GLY A 177 1.22 13.31 -3.69
N ALA A 178 1.19 13.53 -4.99
CA ALA A 178 0.92 12.53 -6.00
C ALA A 178 1.92 12.68 -7.15
N VAL A 179 2.33 11.59 -7.77
CA VAL A 179 3.15 11.57 -8.97
C VAL A 179 2.48 10.64 -9.96
N ALA A 180 2.29 11.10 -11.19
CA ALA A 180 1.94 10.25 -12.32
C ALA A 180 3.16 10.09 -13.23
N VAL A 181 3.40 8.87 -13.70
CA VAL A 181 4.40 8.59 -14.73
C VAL A 181 3.75 7.83 -15.88
N LEU A 182 4.10 8.22 -17.10
CA LEU A 182 3.74 7.51 -18.33
C LEU A 182 4.84 6.49 -18.65
N VAL A 183 4.47 5.25 -18.93
CA VAL A 183 5.39 4.13 -19.18
C VAL A 183 5.19 3.60 -20.59
N GLY A 184 6.28 3.35 -21.30
CA GLY A 184 6.28 2.79 -22.64
C GLY A 184 7.69 2.51 -23.17
N PRO A 185 7.81 2.05 -24.44
CA PRO A 185 9.09 1.79 -25.09
C PRO A 185 9.85 3.09 -25.39
N ASP A 186 11.15 2.97 -25.67
CA ASP A 186 12.01 4.08 -26.07
C ASP A 186 12.01 5.27 -25.10
N ALA A 187 11.93 4.95 -23.80
CA ALA A 187 11.86 5.94 -22.76
C ALA A 187 13.19 6.71 -22.58
N PRO A 188 13.13 8.00 -22.21
CA PRO A 188 14.29 8.75 -21.72
C PRO A 188 14.77 8.25 -20.35
N LEU A 189 13.92 7.63 -19.53
CA LEU A 189 14.28 7.06 -18.22
C LEU A 189 14.03 5.55 -18.24
N VAL A 190 15.00 4.76 -18.69
CA VAL A 190 14.88 3.30 -18.84
C VAL A 190 15.08 2.59 -17.50
N ILE A 191 14.27 1.56 -17.23
CA ILE A 191 14.36 0.77 -16.00
C ILE A 191 15.08 -0.55 -16.27
N ASN A 192 16.17 -0.81 -15.56
CA ASN A 192 16.89 -2.09 -15.67
C ASN A 192 16.21 -3.19 -14.85
N MET A 193 15.30 -3.94 -15.48
CA MET A 193 14.55 -5.01 -14.83
C MET A 193 15.38 -6.26 -14.51
N LYS A 194 16.56 -6.43 -15.14
CA LYS A 194 17.38 -7.64 -14.98
C LYS A 194 18.18 -7.65 -13.68
N THR A 195 18.68 -6.48 -13.27
CA THR A 195 19.57 -6.34 -12.11
C THR A 195 18.84 -5.89 -10.84
N ARG A 196 17.53 -5.59 -10.92
CA ARG A 196 16.71 -5.24 -9.76
C ARG A 196 16.77 -6.31 -8.67
N ALA A 197 16.67 -5.89 -7.42
CA ALA A 197 16.69 -6.77 -6.27
C ALA A 197 15.64 -6.38 -5.24
N SER A 198 14.89 -7.36 -4.76
CA SER A 198 13.82 -7.17 -3.79
C SER A 198 14.13 -7.86 -2.46
N TYR A 199 13.52 -7.36 -1.40
CA TYR A 199 13.49 -7.95 -0.07
C TYR A 199 12.06 -7.85 0.47
N ALA A 200 11.55 -8.92 1.07
CA ALA A 200 10.26 -8.93 1.75
C ALA A 200 10.37 -9.77 3.03
N CYS A 201 9.68 -9.35 4.08
CA CYS A 201 9.55 -10.08 5.34
C CYS A 201 8.25 -9.71 6.05
N ASP A 202 7.74 -10.58 6.92
CA ASP A 202 6.62 -10.25 7.83
C ASP A 202 7.15 -9.50 9.06
N VAL A 203 6.69 -8.25 9.26
CA VAL A 203 7.08 -7.40 10.39
C VAL A 203 6.04 -6.32 10.66
N TRP A 204 5.91 -5.94 11.93
CA TRP A 204 4.94 -4.95 12.42
C TRP A 204 5.61 -3.62 12.80
N ASP A 205 6.45 -3.08 11.90
CA ASP A 205 7.20 -1.84 12.12
C ASP A 205 6.33 -0.59 11.96
N PHE A 206 5.45 -0.57 10.96
CA PHE A 206 4.42 0.43 10.74
C PHE A 206 3.23 -0.21 10.02
N PHE A 207 2.02 0.01 10.53
CA PHE A 207 0.80 -0.59 9.99
C PHE A 207 -0.45 0.18 10.41
N LYS A 208 -1.56 0.04 9.68
CA LYS A 208 -2.85 0.71 9.93
C LYS A 208 -3.95 -0.32 10.25
N PRO A 209 -4.03 -0.84 11.49
CA PRO A 209 -4.99 -1.89 11.82
C PRO A 209 -6.39 -1.35 12.15
N ASP A 210 -6.48 -0.08 12.56
CA ASP A 210 -7.73 0.58 12.93
C ASP A 210 -8.33 1.26 11.70
N MET A 211 -9.40 0.68 11.16
CA MET A 211 -10.07 1.21 9.97
C MET A 211 -10.88 2.48 10.26
N SER A 212 -11.16 2.80 11.52
CA SER A 212 -11.89 4.00 11.93
C SER A 212 -10.99 5.24 12.06
N SER A 213 -9.67 5.05 11.95
CA SER A 213 -8.66 6.09 12.06
C SER A 213 -7.76 6.09 10.84
N GLU A 214 -7.32 7.26 10.40
CA GLU A 214 -6.28 7.36 9.37
C GLU A 214 -4.87 7.15 9.94
N TYR A 215 -4.72 7.24 11.26
CA TYR A 215 -3.40 7.23 11.90
C TYR A 215 -2.82 5.82 11.99
N PRO A 216 -1.54 5.65 11.65
CA PRO A 216 -0.86 4.38 11.77
C PRO A 216 -0.45 4.07 13.21
N ARG A 217 -0.28 2.77 13.51
CA ARG A 217 0.59 2.33 14.59
C ARG A 217 2.01 2.26 14.08
N VAL A 218 2.95 2.83 14.82
CA VAL A 218 4.35 2.92 14.41
C VAL A 218 5.29 2.60 15.56
N ASN A 219 6.26 1.72 15.31
CA ASN A 219 7.44 1.54 16.14
C ASN A 219 8.62 2.25 15.44
N GLY A 220 8.92 3.47 15.86
CA GLY A 220 9.91 4.34 15.21
C GLY A 220 11.35 3.81 15.20
N GLN A 221 11.72 2.99 16.19
CA GLN A 221 13.04 2.34 16.20
C GLN A 221 13.05 1.14 15.26
N LEU A 222 12.06 0.25 15.40
CA LEU A 222 11.95 -0.94 14.56
C LEU A 222 11.86 -0.59 13.07
N SER A 223 11.10 0.45 12.72
CA SER A 223 10.98 0.91 11.32
C SER A 223 12.30 1.37 10.71
N GLN A 224 13.18 2.03 11.47
CA GLN A 224 14.52 2.37 11.00
C GLN A 224 15.38 1.13 10.78
N THR A 225 15.37 0.18 11.72
CA THR A 225 16.10 -1.09 11.62
C THR A 225 15.62 -1.91 10.41
N CYS A 226 14.31 -2.04 10.22
CA CYS A 226 13.70 -2.74 9.09
C CYS A 226 14.06 -2.07 7.76
N TYR A 227 14.00 -0.74 7.69
CA TYR A 227 14.41 0.02 6.51
C TYR A 227 15.87 -0.24 6.13
N LEU A 228 16.80 -0.13 7.08
CA LEU A 228 18.24 -0.32 6.81
C LEU A 228 18.57 -1.77 6.49
N ARG A 229 17.90 -2.74 7.11
CA ARG A 229 18.03 -4.16 6.77
C ARG A 229 17.56 -4.44 5.35
N ALA A 230 16.42 -3.89 4.95
CA ALA A 230 15.90 -4.02 3.59
C ALA A 230 16.83 -3.36 2.57
N LEU A 231 17.40 -2.20 2.91
CA LEU A 231 18.41 -1.51 2.10
C LEU A 231 19.66 -2.38 1.88
N ASP A 232 20.26 -2.88 2.95
CA ASP A 232 21.44 -3.76 2.87
C ASP A 232 21.14 -5.00 2.00
N SER A 233 19.98 -5.62 2.21
CA SER A 233 19.59 -6.81 1.43
C SER A 233 19.44 -6.49 -0.05
N CYS A 234 18.68 -5.44 -0.40
CA CYS A 234 18.46 -5.05 -1.79
C CYS A 234 19.77 -4.62 -2.46
N TYR A 235 20.58 -3.79 -1.79
CA TYR A 235 21.81 -3.27 -2.35
C TYR A 235 22.84 -4.37 -2.61
N ASN A 236 23.09 -5.25 -1.64
CA ASN A 236 24.04 -6.35 -1.79
C ASN A 236 23.62 -7.33 -2.89
N ARG A 237 22.31 -7.64 -3.00
CA ARG A 237 21.77 -8.48 -4.07
C ARG A 237 21.89 -7.83 -5.45
N LEU A 238 21.59 -6.54 -5.55
CA LEU A 238 21.74 -5.78 -6.80
C LEU A 238 23.21 -5.73 -7.22
N ALA A 239 24.12 -5.44 -6.28
CA ALA A 239 25.56 -5.40 -6.54
C ALA A 239 26.08 -6.77 -7.05
N ALA A 240 25.62 -7.87 -6.44
CA ALA A 240 25.95 -9.22 -6.91
C ALA A 240 25.42 -9.48 -8.33
N LYS A 241 24.16 -9.12 -8.62
CA LYS A 241 23.57 -9.25 -9.96
C LYS A 241 24.32 -8.42 -11.01
N LYS A 242 24.67 -7.18 -10.70
CA LYS A 242 25.43 -6.30 -11.61
C LYS A 242 26.84 -6.82 -11.87
N THR A 243 27.53 -7.26 -10.82
CA THR A 243 28.87 -7.87 -10.94
C THR A 243 28.83 -9.12 -11.83
N ALA A 244 27.84 -9.99 -11.61
CA ALA A 244 27.66 -11.19 -12.44
C ALA A 244 27.31 -10.85 -13.89
N ALA A 245 26.44 -9.87 -14.12
CA ALA A 245 26.08 -9.42 -15.47
C ALA A 245 27.27 -8.83 -16.23
N ALA A 246 28.10 -8.01 -15.57
CA ALA A 246 29.33 -7.46 -16.15
C ALA A 246 30.34 -8.57 -16.51
N ALA A 247 30.54 -9.53 -15.61
CA ALA A 247 31.40 -10.68 -15.88
C ALA A 247 30.90 -11.55 -17.05
N ALA A 248 29.58 -11.78 -17.12
CA ALA A 248 28.96 -12.53 -18.23
C ALA A 248 29.10 -11.79 -19.57
N ALA A 249 28.88 -10.46 -19.59
CA ALA A 249 29.08 -9.64 -20.78
C ALA A 249 30.55 -9.65 -21.25
N ALA A 250 31.50 -9.55 -20.32
CA ALA A 250 32.92 -9.63 -20.63
C ALA A 250 33.32 -11.01 -21.20
N ALA A 251 32.78 -12.10 -20.65
CA ALA A 251 33.00 -13.44 -21.18
C ALA A 251 32.39 -13.63 -22.59
N ALA A 252 31.18 -13.11 -22.81
CA ALA A 252 30.54 -13.11 -24.13
C ALA A 252 31.39 -12.36 -25.16
N ALA A 253 31.87 -11.15 -24.84
CA ALA A 253 32.75 -10.37 -25.71
C ALA A 253 34.07 -11.10 -26.03
N ALA A 254 34.70 -11.70 -25.02
CA ALA A 254 35.93 -12.49 -25.21
C ALA A 254 35.72 -13.73 -26.10
N SER A 255 34.52 -14.32 -26.10
CA SER A 255 34.19 -15.46 -26.97
C SER A 255 33.76 -15.08 -28.38
N ALA A 256 33.40 -13.82 -28.64
CA ALA A 256 32.96 -13.34 -29.96
C ALA A 256 34.11 -13.07 -30.94
N GLY A 257 35.37 -13.09 -30.50
CA GLY A 257 36.54 -12.99 -31.37
C GLY A 257 36.82 -11.59 -31.95
N ASP A 258 36.03 -10.58 -31.59
CA ASP A 258 36.30 -9.18 -31.92
C ASP A 258 37.39 -8.65 -30.97
N GLY A 259 38.59 -8.49 -31.54
CA GLY A 259 39.85 -8.32 -30.82
C GLY A 259 40.11 -6.96 -30.18
N GLU A 260 41.30 -6.92 -29.58
CA GLU A 260 41.99 -5.83 -28.89
C GLU A 260 41.41 -5.46 -27.51
N ALA A 261 42.14 -5.92 -26.48
CA ALA A 261 42.02 -5.38 -25.14
C ALA A 261 42.42 -3.90 -25.20
N GLU A 262 41.44 -3.00 -25.30
CA GLU A 262 41.69 -1.58 -25.03
C GLU A 262 42.35 -1.45 -23.66
N GLU A 263 43.58 -0.94 -23.63
CA GLU A 263 44.40 -0.65 -22.44
C GLU A 263 43.83 0.48 -21.55
N GLY A 264 42.55 0.86 -21.70
CA GLY A 264 41.92 1.98 -20.97
C GLY A 264 40.74 1.62 -20.06
N GLY A 265 40.25 0.37 -20.06
CA GLY A 265 39.06 -0.02 -19.30
C GLY A 265 39.41 -0.70 -17.98
N GLY A 266 38.98 -0.15 -16.84
CA GLY A 266 39.19 -0.73 -15.51
C GLY A 266 38.82 -2.21 -15.42
N ASP A 267 39.42 -2.91 -14.44
CA ASP A 267 39.26 -4.35 -14.19
C ASP A 267 37.78 -4.80 -14.27
N LYS A 268 37.37 -5.36 -15.43
CA LYS A 268 35.97 -5.72 -15.78
C LYS A 268 35.39 -6.84 -14.89
N ARG A 269 36.16 -7.33 -13.91
CA ARG A 269 35.75 -8.24 -12.83
C ARG A 269 35.50 -7.54 -11.49
N ALA A 270 35.56 -6.21 -11.45
CA ALA A 270 35.34 -5.45 -10.24
C ALA A 270 33.94 -5.69 -9.65
N PRO A 271 33.83 -5.85 -8.32
CA PRO A 271 32.54 -5.77 -7.64
C PRO A 271 31.89 -4.41 -7.89
N PHE A 272 30.59 -4.40 -8.15
CA PHE A 272 29.80 -3.18 -8.24
C PHE A 272 29.80 -2.41 -6.91
N VAL A 273 30.01 -1.10 -6.99
CA VAL A 273 30.07 -0.15 -5.86
C VAL A 273 29.31 1.14 -6.16
N LEU A 274 29.05 1.97 -5.15
CA LEU A 274 28.38 3.27 -5.28
C LEU A 274 29.13 4.24 -6.21
N GLY A 275 30.43 4.03 -6.41
CA GLY A 275 31.23 4.80 -7.36
C GLY A 275 30.75 4.65 -8.81
N ASP A 276 30.12 3.52 -9.14
CA ASP A 276 29.74 3.12 -10.50
C ASP A 276 28.39 3.71 -10.97
N VAL A 277 27.76 4.56 -10.16
CA VAL A 277 26.48 5.22 -10.49
C VAL A 277 26.52 6.70 -10.15
N GLU A 278 25.88 7.53 -10.95
CA GLU A 278 25.95 8.99 -10.80
C GLU A 278 25.01 9.49 -9.70
N HIS A 279 23.87 8.83 -9.49
CA HIS A 279 22.85 9.26 -8.54
C HIS A 279 22.30 8.13 -7.66
N VAL A 280 21.79 8.51 -6.50
CA VAL A 280 21.12 7.62 -5.56
C VAL A 280 19.87 8.30 -5.04
N LEU A 281 18.72 7.66 -5.25
CA LEU A 281 17.40 8.10 -4.84
C LEU A 281 16.80 7.07 -3.89
N CYS A 282 16.39 7.49 -2.71
CA CYS A 282 15.77 6.61 -1.72
C CYS A 282 14.33 7.05 -1.47
N HIS A 283 13.49 6.15 -0.95
CA HIS A 283 12.28 6.56 -0.24
C HIS A 283 12.68 7.52 0.90
N SER A 284 12.03 8.68 0.97
CA SER A 284 12.34 9.77 1.89
C SER A 284 11.19 9.99 2.88
N PRO A 285 11.05 9.18 3.94
CA PRO A 285 10.11 9.52 5.02
C PRO A 285 10.57 10.80 5.74
N TYR A 286 11.90 10.97 5.85
CA TYR A 286 12.56 12.22 6.18
C TYR A 286 14.01 12.18 5.71
N ASN A 287 14.59 13.35 5.42
CA ASN A 287 15.88 13.45 4.75
C ASN A 287 17.06 12.93 5.58
N LYS A 288 16.96 12.95 6.91
CA LYS A 288 17.99 12.34 7.75
C LYS A 288 18.14 10.84 7.48
N LEU A 289 17.05 10.11 7.20
CA LEU A 289 17.12 8.69 6.87
C LEU A 289 17.79 8.45 5.51
N VAL A 290 17.56 9.34 4.54
CA VAL A 290 18.23 9.29 3.23
C VAL A 290 19.74 9.42 3.38
N GLN A 291 20.21 10.37 4.22
CA GLN A 291 21.63 10.51 4.56
C GLN A 291 22.20 9.25 5.18
N LYS A 292 21.50 8.65 6.15
CA LYS A 292 21.91 7.38 6.76
C LYS A 292 21.96 6.25 5.73
N SER A 293 21.01 6.22 4.79
CA SER A 293 20.92 5.20 3.73
C SER A 293 22.14 5.25 2.82
N PHE A 294 22.51 6.44 2.33
CA PHE A 294 23.67 6.59 1.45
C PHE A 294 24.96 6.18 2.17
N ALA A 295 25.17 6.64 3.40
CA ALA A 295 26.32 6.25 4.19
C ALA A 295 26.35 4.74 4.48
N ARG A 296 25.19 4.12 4.71
CA ARG A 296 25.05 2.67 4.92
C ARG A 296 25.42 1.86 3.67
N MET A 297 25.08 2.33 2.47
CA MET A 297 25.52 1.70 1.23
C MET A 297 27.03 1.81 1.04
N ALA A 298 27.65 2.94 1.39
CA ALA A 298 29.11 3.09 1.38
C ALA A 298 29.80 2.14 2.37
N PHE A 299 29.20 1.92 3.54
CA PHE A 299 29.66 0.88 4.48
C PHE A 299 29.50 -0.53 3.91
N SER A 300 28.41 -0.81 3.21
CA SER A 300 28.22 -2.10 2.52
C SER A 300 29.29 -2.32 1.44
N ASP A 301 29.68 -1.29 0.69
CA ASP A 301 30.80 -1.38 -0.25
C ASP A 301 32.10 -1.73 0.47
N ALA A 302 32.42 -1.04 1.57
CA ALA A 302 33.63 -1.29 2.34
C ALA A 302 33.70 -2.74 2.85
N ARG A 303 32.57 -3.30 3.31
CA ARG A 303 32.47 -4.71 3.73
C ARG A 303 32.70 -5.67 2.56
N ARG A 304 32.13 -5.40 1.38
CA ARG A 304 32.29 -6.27 0.20
C ARG A 304 33.69 -6.18 -0.41
N LEU A 305 34.35 -5.03 -0.34
CA LEU A 305 35.70 -4.83 -0.86
C LEU A 305 36.78 -5.39 0.06
N LYS A 306 36.51 -5.50 1.37
CA LYS A 306 37.45 -6.08 2.32
C LYS A 306 37.91 -7.48 1.87
N GLY A 307 39.22 -7.70 1.85
CA GLY A 307 39.81 -8.99 1.47
C GLY A 307 39.84 -9.28 -0.04
N THR A 308 39.31 -8.39 -0.89
CA THR A 308 39.38 -8.53 -2.36
C THR A 308 40.70 -8.01 -2.96
N GLY A 309 41.57 -7.41 -2.14
CA GLY A 309 42.80 -6.76 -2.59
C GLY A 309 42.59 -5.39 -3.23
N LYS A 310 41.34 -4.94 -3.43
CA LYS A 310 41.03 -3.58 -3.88
C LYS A 310 41.14 -2.59 -2.70
N PRO A 311 41.78 -1.43 -2.90
CA PRO A 311 41.91 -0.45 -1.83
C PRO A 311 40.53 0.08 -1.45
N LEU A 312 40.29 0.18 -0.14
CA LEU A 312 39.22 1.03 0.38
C LEU A 312 39.56 2.49 0.06
N GLY A 313 38.55 3.36 -0.01
CA GLY A 313 38.78 4.80 -0.16
C GLY A 313 39.69 5.34 0.95
N GLU A 314 40.42 6.41 0.65
CA GLU A 314 41.38 7.02 1.58
C GLU A 314 40.73 7.28 2.96
N GLY A 315 41.37 6.80 4.03
CA GLY A 315 40.88 6.93 5.41
C GLY A 315 39.68 6.06 5.79
N GLN A 316 39.07 5.31 4.87
CA GLN A 316 37.90 4.47 5.18
C GLN A 316 38.26 3.27 6.05
N GLU A 317 39.41 2.63 5.82
CA GLU A 317 39.83 1.47 6.61
C GLU A 317 40.11 1.85 8.07
N GLU A 318 40.77 2.97 8.30
CA GLU A 318 41.00 3.52 9.63
C GLU A 318 39.67 3.90 10.32
N ALA A 319 38.76 4.55 9.58
CA ALA A 319 37.49 5.02 10.12
C ALA A 319 36.49 3.89 10.42
N LEU A 320 36.46 2.83 9.61
CA LEU A 320 35.43 1.79 9.66
C LEU A 320 35.92 0.42 10.10
N GLY A 321 37.23 0.19 10.16
CA GLY A 321 37.85 -1.13 10.29
C GLY A 321 37.26 -1.99 11.41
N LYS A 322 36.96 -1.39 12.57
CA LYS A 322 36.40 -2.11 13.73
C LYS A 322 34.99 -2.69 13.53
N TRP A 323 34.25 -2.25 12.51
CA TRP A 323 32.88 -2.73 12.23
C TRP A 323 32.77 -3.64 11.01
N LEU A 324 33.83 -3.77 10.20
CA LEU A 324 33.72 -4.47 8.91
C LEU A 324 33.36 -5.96 9.05
N ASP A 325 33.80 -6.59 10.14
CA ASP A 325 33.52 -8.01 10.45
C ASP A 325 32.34 -8.21 11.39
N VAL A 326 31.74 -7.14 11.92
CA VAL A 326 30.62 -7.22 12.86
C VAL A 326 29.35 -7.69 12.10
N PRO A 327 28.55 -8.63 12.64
CA PRO A 327 27.28 -9.04 12.04
C PRO A 327 26.39 -7.83 11.74
N ALA A 328 25.70 -7.83 10.59
CA ALA A 328 24.94 -6.66 10.14
C ALA A 328 23.87 -6.23 11.15
N GLU A 329 23.25 -7.19 11.81
CA GLU A 329 22.22 -7.05 12.84
C GLU A 329 22.68 -6.22 14.04
N GLU A 330 23.94 -6.35 14.43
CA GLU A 330 24.53 -5.62 15.56
C GLU A 330 24.89 -4.17 15.18
N THR A 331 24.89 -3.84 13.90
CA THR A 331 25.33 -2.51 13.42
C THR A 331 24.20 -1.52 13.15
N TYR A 332 22.93 -1.93 13.18
CA TYR A 332 21.81 -1.05 12.81
C TYR A 332 21.53 0.03 13.87
N ASP A 333 21.72 -0.30 15.16
CA ASP A 333 21.50 0.59 16.29
C ASP A 333 22.81 1.17 16.87
N ASP A 334 23.96 0.90 16.24
CA ASP A 334 25.27 1.38 16.70
C ASP A 334 25.45 2.88 16.39
N ARG A 335 25.36 3.69 17.45
CA ARG A 335 25.49 5.15 17.39
C ARG A 335 26.90 5.62 17.03
N ASP A 336 27.93 4.86 17.36
CA ASP A 336 29.30 5.24 17.03
C ASP A 336 29.61 4.93 15.56
N LEU A 337 29.04 3.85 15.03
CA LEU A 337 29.06 3.60 13.59
C LEU A 337 28.30 4.71 12.86
N GLU A 338 27.11 5.11 13.33
CA GLU A 338 26.36 6.22 12.73
C GLU A 338 27.19 7.52 12.67
N LYS A 339 27.90 7.86 13.75
CA LYS A 339 28.78 9.04 13.78
C LYS A 339 29.92 8.92 12.78
N ALA A 340 30.58 7.76 12.71
CA ALA A 340 31.65 7.50 11.74
C ALA A 340 31.12 7.64 10.31
N LEU A 341 29.99 6.98 10.01
CA LEU A 341 29.27 7.07 8.73
C LEU A 341 28.95 8.50 8.31
N LYS A 342 28.44 9.31 9.25
CA LYS A 342 28.15 10.72 9.00
C LYS A 342 29.40 11.53 8.68
N ALA A 343 30.55 11.21 9.28
CA ALA A 343 31.78 11.95 9.07
C ALA A 343 32.34 11.77 7.65
N PHE A 344 32.36 10.55 7.11
CA PHE A 344 32.95 10.29 5.79
C PHE A 344 31.95 10.29 4.63
N ALA A 345 30.70 9.88 4.85
CA ALA A 345 29.66 9.77 3.80
C ALA A 345 28.36 10.53 4.15
N GLY A 346 28.42 11.48 5.07
CA GLY A 346 27.30 12.37 5.38
C GLY A 346 27.18 13.56 4.41
N VAL A 347 26.31 14.50 4.77
CA VAL A 347 25.95 15.69 3.96
C VAL A 347 27.13 16.60 3.63
N SER A 348 28.17 16.58 4.47
CA SER A 348 29.40 17.33 4.23
C SER A 348 30.27 16.72 3.13
N SER A 349 30.07 15.45 2.78
CA SER A 349 30.84 14.77 1.75
C SER A 349 30.45 15.28 0.35
N GLY A 350 31.44 15.45 -0.52
CA GLY A 350 31.19 15.78 -1.94
C GLY A 350 30.35 14.71 -2.63
N ALA A 351 30.51 13.44 -2.25
CA ALA A 351 29.74 12.33 -2.79
C ALA A 351 28.23 12.47 -2.51
N TYR A 352 27.82 12.79 -1.27
CA TYR A 352 26.40 13.01 -0.97
C TYR A 352 25.83 14.21 -1.72
N ARG A 353 26.54 15.34 -1.73
CA ARG A 353 26.10 16.57 -2.41
C ARG A 353 25.90 16.38 -3.90
N ASN A 354 26.74 15.56 -4.54
CA ASN A 354 26.68 15.33 -5.97
C ASN A 354 25.67 14.23 -6.34
N LYS A 355 25.63 13.12 -5.59
CA LYS A 355 24.86 11.92 -5.96
C LYS A 355 23.46 11.86 -5.36
N VAL A 356 23.19 12.56 -4.25
CA VAL A 356 21.94 12.39 -3.48
C VAL A 356 21.15 13.69 -3.37
N GLU A 357 21.82 14.76 -2.94
CA GLU A 357 21.17 16.04 -2.63
C GLU A 357 20.30 16.61 -3.77
N PRO A 358 20.66 16.53 -5.06
CA PRO A 358 19.83 17.06 -6.16
C PRO A 358 18.45 16.41 -6.24
N GLY A 359 18.30 15.15 -5.80
CA GLY A 359 17.02 14.44 -5.75
C GLY A 359 16.18 14.74 -4.50
N CYS A 360 16.71 15.44 -3.50
CA CYS A 360 16.08 15.54 -2.19
C CYS A 360 15.24 16.81 -1.96
N ARG A 361 15.49 17.89 -2.73
CA ARG A 361 14.90 19.22 -2.47
C ARG A 361 13.38 19.18 -2.32
N LEU A 362 12.69 18.43 -3.17
CA LEU A 362 11.23 18.32 -3.10
C LEU A 362 10.77 17.68 -1.78
N SER A 363 11.33 16.52 -1.40
CA SER A 363 10.97 15.84 -0.15
C SER A 363 11.22 16.70 1.10
N LYS A 364 12.27 17.55 1.10
CA LYS A 364 12.54 18.53 2.18
C LYS A 364 11.43 19.58 2.32
N GLN A 365 10.77 19.90 1.22
CA GLN A 365 9.83 21.00 1.08
C GLN A 365 8.36 20.57 1.21
N ILE A 366 8.04 19.29 0.98
CA ILE A 366 6.66 18.77 1.06
C ILE A 366 6.47 17.70 2.13
N GLY A 367 7.55 17.18 2.72
CA GLY A 367 7.49 16.09 3.70
C GLY A 367 7.33 14.72 3.05
N ASN A 368 6.86 13.75 3.83
CA ASN A 368 6.66 12.37 3.36
C ASN A 368 5.40 12.25 2.50
N THR A 369 5.54 11.73 1.29
CA THR A 369 4.42 11.47 0.37
C THR A 369 4.19 9.98 0.15
N TYR A 370 4.62 9.15 1.11
CA TYR A 370 4.54 7.70 1.11
C TYR A 370 4.91 7.09 -0.25
N THR A 371 3.94 6.51 -0.98
CA THR A 371 4.21 5.84 -2.26
C THR A 371 4.80 6.77 -3.32
N ALA A 372 4.45 8.06 -3.29
CA ALA A 372 4.95 9.05 -4.25
C ALA A 372 6.37 9.52 -3.93
N SER A 373 6.92 9.21 -2.75
CA SER A 373 8.16 9.80 -2.23
C SER A 373 9.37 9.56 -3.14
N VAL A 374 9.58 8.32 -3.57
CA VAL A 374 10.72 7.99 -4.43
C VAL A 374 10.55 8.57 -5.85
N PHE A 375 9.32 8.64 -6.34
CA PHE A 375 9.00 9.24 -7.64
C PHE A 375 9.14 10.75 -7.62
N ALA A 376 8.79 11.40 -6.51
CA ALA A 376 9.01 12.81 -6.27
C ALA A 376 10.52 13.14 -6.29
N ASN A 377 11.36 12.24 -5.76
CA ASN A 377 12.82 12.38 -5.84
C ASN A 377 13.37 12.21 -7.26
N ILE A 378 12.81 11.29 -8.07
CA ILE A 378 13.13 11.17 -9.50
C ILE A 378 12.80 12.47 -10.24
N VAL A 379 11.58 12.99 -10.06
CA VAL A 379 11.14 14.25 -10.68
C VAL A 379 12.01 15.42 -10.20
N CYS A 380 12.36 15.46 -8.91
CA CYS A 380 13.24 16.48 -8.35
C CYS A 380 14.64 16.47 -9.00
N LEU A 381 15.23 15.28 -9.18
CA LEU A 381 16.52 15.13 -9.85
C LEU A 381 16.45 15.61 -11.30
N VAL A 382 15.41 15.21 -12.04
CA VAL A 382 15.17 15.64 -13.43
C VAL A 382 15.05 17.16 -13.51
N CYS A 383 14.26 17.79 -12.64
CA CYS A 383 14.13 19.24 -12.62
C CYS A 383 15.42 19.96 -12.20
N ALA A 384 16.27 19.33 -11.37
CA ALA A 384 17.51 19.92 -10.90
C ALA A 384 18.64 19.87 -11.94
N ARG A 385 18.67 18.83 -12.79
CA ARG A 385 19.79 18.55 -13.70
C ARG A 385 19.42 18.64 -15.18
N GLY A 386 18.14 18.51 -15.54
CA GLY A 386 17.64 18.60 -16.92
C GLY A 386 18.38 17.65 -17.87
N ALA A 387 18.71 18.14 -19.07
CA ALA A 387 19.43 17.37 -20.09
C ALA A 387 20.84 16.89 -19.64
N ALA A 388 21.43 17.49 -18.60
CA ALA A 388 22.72 17.04 -18.07
C ALA A 388 22.67 15.68 -17.35
N LEU A 389 21.49 15.03 -17.29
CA LEU A 389 21.36 13.64 -16.86
C LEU A 389 21.56 12.64 -17.98
N GLU A 390 21.47 13.04 -19.26
CA GLU A 390 21.56 12.10 -20.37
C GLU A 390 22.90 11.35 -20.37
N GLY A 391 22.84 10.02 -20.41
CA GLY A 391 23.98 9.12 -20.27
C GLY A 391 24.33 8.76 -18.81
N GLU A 392 23.73 9.40 -17.82
CA GLU A 392 23.93 9.09 -16.40
C GLU A 392 22.99 7.96 -15.92
N THR A 393 23.29 7.42 -14.74
CA THR A 393 22.51 6.38 -14.06
C THR A 393 22.11 6.79 -12.65
N ALA A 394 20.99 6.25 -12.18
CA ALA A 394 20.54 6.41 -10.81
C ALA A 394 20.16 5.06 -10.18
N LEU A 395 20.64 4.78 -8.97
CA LEU A 395 20.05 3.76 -8.12
C LEU A 395 18.80 4.30 -7.45
N VAL A 396 17.74 3.51 -7.45
CA VAL A 396 16.47 3.84 -6.82
C VAL A 396 16.11 2.78 -5.79
N PHE A 397 16.00 3.18 -4.51
CA PHE A 397 15.57 2.32 -3.42
C PHE A 397 14.16 2.70 -2.96
N SER A 398 13.21 1.79 -3.15
CA SER A 398 11.84 1.92 -2.65
C SER A 398 11.61 0.96 -1.50
N TYR A 399 10.97 1.45 -0.44
CA TYR A 399 10.64 0.72 0.78
C TYR A 399 9.20 1.00 1.17
N GLY A 400 8.49 -0.02 1.65
CA GLY A 400 7.25 0.10 2.39
C GLY A 400 7.27 -0.84 3.58
N SER A 401 6.87 -0.35 4.74
CA SER A 401 6.74 -1.13 5.98
C SER A 401 5.81 -2.34 5.84
N GLY A 402 5.97 -3.32 6.75
CA GLY A 402 5.27 -4.60 6.69
C GLY A 402 6.11 -5.86 6.42
N ALA A 403 7.23 -5.89 5.68
CA ALA A 403 7.86 -4.89 4.84
C ALA A 403 8.23 -5.47 3.46
N VAL A 404 8.15 -4.64 2.43
CA VAL A 404 8.56 -4.94 1.05
C VAL A 404 9.44 -3.81 0.53
N ALA A 405 10.55 -4.17 -0.09
CA ALA A 405 11.49 -3.22 -0.67
C ALA A 405 12.02 -3.72 -2.01
N THR A 406 12.42 -2.79 -2.87
CA THR A 406 13.13 -3.10 -4.11
C THR A 406 14.11 -1.98 -4.44
N MET A 407 15.31 -2.38 -4.85
CA MET A 407 16.27 -1.51 -5.49
C MET A 407 16.34 -1.83 -6.98
N TYR A 408 16.31 -0.80 -7.81
CA TYR A 408 16.47 -0.90 -9.26
C TYR A 408 17.32 0.26 -9.79
N GLU A 409 17.76 0.14 -11.03
CA GLU A 409 18.55 1.16 -11.71
C GLU A 409 17.71 1.86 -12.80
N LEU A 410 17.89 3.17 -12.88
CA LEU A 410 17.42 4.02 -13.98
C LEU A 410 18.60 4.45 -14.84
N HIS A 411 18.42 4.39 -16.15
CA HIS A 411 19.35 4.92 -17.13
C HIS A 411 18.70 6.06 -17.91
N PHE A 412 19.31 7.24 -17.86
CA PHE A 412 18.84 8.42 -18.57
C PHE A 412 19.40 8.40 -20.01
N ARG A 413 18.53 8.41 -21.02
CA ARG A 413 18.92 8.32 -22.43
C ARG A 413 18.78 9.65 -23.15
N ASP A 414 19.74 9.92 -24.03
CA ASP A 414 19.53 10.85 -25.14
C ASP A 414 18.44 10.27 -26.06
N THR A 415 17.39 11.05 -26.26
CA THR A 415 16.21 10.71 -27.06
C THR A 415 16.06 11.62 -28.28
N THR A 416 17.08 12.38 -28.65
CA THR A 416 17.06 13.34 -29.76
C THR A 416 16.60 12.73 -31.08
N ALA A 417 17.11 11.54 -31.43
CA ALA A 417 16.69 10.85 -32.66
C ALA A 417 15.23 10.37 -32.62
N VAL A 418 14.80 9.81 -31.49
CA VAL A 418 13.44 9.31 -31.28
C VAL A 418 12.43 10.46 -31.29
N THR A 419 12.77 11.57 -30.62
CA THR A 419 11.92 12.76 -30.55
C THR A 419 11.80 13.46 -31.90
N ALA A 420 12.87 13.51 -32.72
CA ALA A 420 12.80 14.05 -34.08
C ALA A 420 11.83 13.25 -34.97
N ALA A 421 11.87 11.91 -34.87
CA ALA A 421 10.94 11.04 -35.60
C ALA A 421 9.49 11.22 -35.11
N ALA A 422 9.28 11.28 -33.79
CA ALA A 422 7.96 11.49 -33.20
C ALA A 422 7.35 12.84 -33.61
N ALA A 423 8.16 13.91 -33.61
CA ALA A 423 7.74 15.24 -34.04
C ALA A 423 7.35 15.27 -35.52
N ALA A 424 8.12 14.61 -36.40
CA ALA A 424 7.78 14.47 -37.81
C ALA A 424 6.47 13.71 -38.04
N ALA A 425 6.14 12.75 -37.16
CA ALA A 425 4.89 12.01 -37.16
C ALA A 425 3.72 12.71 -36.43
N ALA A 426 3.92 13.93 -35.92
CA ALA A 426 2.95 14.66 -35.10
C ALA A 426 2.45 13.84 -33.88
N THR A 427 3.35 13.09 -33.25
CA THR A 427 3.08 12.30 -32.04
C THR A 427 3.75 12.92 -30.81
N PRO A 428 3.29 12.59 -29.58
CA PRO A 428 3.90 13.09 -28.36
C PRO A 428 5.41 12.82 -28.29
N THR A 429 6.18 13.88 -28.03
CA THR A 429 7.63 13.79 -27.80
C THR A 429 7.94 13.61 -26.32
N PHE A 430 9.00 12.87 -26.01
CA PHE A 430 9.42 12.55 -24.64
C PHE A 430 10.93 12.70 -24.49
N SER A 431 11.38 13.52 -23.54
CA SER A 431 12.80 13.73 -23.22
C SER A 431 12.95 14.15 -21.76
N VAL A 432 14.17 14.04 -21.22
CA VAL A 432 14.48 14.50 -19.86
C VAL A 432 14.20 16.00 -19.72
N ALA A 433 14.59 16.80 -20.71
CA ALA A 433 14.35 18.24 -20.73
C ALA A 433 12.85 18.59 -20.70
N LYS A 434 12.03 17.88 -21.50
CA LYS A 434 10.58 18.10 -21.53
C LYS A 434 9.92 17.79 -20.19
N ILE A 435 10.40 16.76 -19.48
CA ILE A 435 9.91 16.47 -18.12
C ILE A 435 10.22 17.63 -17.16
N ALA A 436 11.45 18.12 -17.17
CA ALA A 436 11.86 19.24 -16.32
C ALA A 436 11.03 20.51 -16.59
N GLU A 437 10.81 20.84 -17.85
CA GLU A 437 10.00 21.98 -18.31
C GLU A 437 8.53 21.82 -17.91
N ALA A 438 7.89 20.70 -18.27
CA ALA A 438 6.46 20.47 -18.03
C ALA A 438 6.10 20.48 -16.54
N VAL A 439 7.01 20.01 -15.67
CA VAL A 439 6.76 19.99 -14.23
C VAL A 439 6.80 21.39 -13.63
N GLY A 440 7.75 22.26 -14.04
CA GLY A 440 7.88 23.63 -13.52
C GLY A 440 8.12 23.70 -12.01
N LEU A 441 8.93 22.79 -11.46
CA LEU A 441 8.95 22.50 -10.02
C LEU A 441 9.26 23.71 -9.12
N SER A 442 10.26 24.52 -9.49
CA SER A 442 10.71 25.66 -8.69
C SER A 442 9.62 26.72 -8.54
N GLU A 443 8.92 27.04 -9.63
CA GLU A 443 7.83 28.03 -9.63
C GLU A 443 6.65 27.54 -8.80
N ARG A 444 6.28 26.26 -8.95
CA ARG A 444 5.16 25.66 -8.20
C ARG A 444 5.42 25.57 -6.70
N LEU A 445 6.66 25.28 -6.29
CA LEU A 445 7.03 25.29 -4.88
C LEU A 445 6.97 26.69 -4.28
N ALA A 446 7.42 27.71 -5.02
CA ALA A 446 7.38 29.11 -4.62
C ALA A 446 5.96 29.69 -4.60
N ASP A 447 5.06 29.15 -5.44
CA ASP A 447 3.66 29.56 -5.49
C ASP A 447 2.88 29.10 -4.24
N ARG A 448 3.38 28.17 -3.42
CA ARG A 448 2.65 27.70 -2.22
C ARG A 448 2.49 28.78 -1.14
N GLU A 449 1.55 28.55 -0.24
CA GLU A 449 1.22 29.42 0.88
C GLU A 449 1.66 28.77 2.20
N ARG A 450 2.53 29.49 2.95
CA ARG A 450 2.93 29.13 4.31
C ARG A 450 1.79 29.43 5.27
N LEU A 451 1.47 28.49 6.14
CA LEU A 451 0.41 28.60 7.14
C LEU A 451 0.95 28.33 8.54
N PRO A 452 0.33 28.91 9.58
CA PRO A 452 0.70 28.64 10.96
C PRO A 452 0.28 27.21 11.37
N PRO A 453 0.97 26.60 12.37
CA PRO A 453 0.65 25.27 12.88
C PRO A 453 -0.83 25.04 13.25
N ALA A 454 -1.52 26.05 13.77
CA ALA A 454 -2.95 25.94 14.11
C ALA A 454 -3.85 25.59 12.91
N GLU A 455 -3.48 25.99 11.69
CA GLU A 455 -4.23 25.62 10.48
C GLU A 455 -4.02 24.15 10.11
N LEU A 456 -2.84 23.59 10.37
CA LEU A 456 -2.59 22.16 10.23
C LEU A 456 -3.49 21.37 11.20
N ASP A 457 -3.56 21.78 12.46
CA ASP A 457 -4.39 21.11 13.46
C ASP A 457 -5.86 21.14 13.08
N ALA A 458 -6.34 22.29 12.59
CA ALA A 458 -7.71 22.43 12.13
C ALA A 458 -8.02 21.60 10.87
N ALA A 459 -7.07 21.51 9.93
CA ALA A 459 -7.19 20.65 8.75
C ALA A 459 -7.24 19.16 9.13
N LEU A 460 -6.39 18.72 10.06
CA LEU A 460 -6.40 17.35 10.59
C LEU A 460 -7.71 17.03 11.32
N ALA A 461 -8.25 17.98 12.09
CA ALA A 461 -9.53 17.82 12.76
C ALA A 461 -10.70 17.68 11.76
N ALA A 462 -10.75 18.53 10.73
CA ALA A 462 -11.76 18.45 9.67
C ALA A 462 -11.67 17.12 8.90
N ARG A 463 -10.46 16.65 8.63
CA ARG A 463 -10.20 15.37 7.97
C ARG A 463 -10.66 14.18 8.82
N SER A 464 -10.33 14.17 10.11
CA SER A 464 -10.78 13.14 11.06
C SER A 464 -12.32 13.06 11.12
N HIS A 465 -12.99 14.22 11.17
CA HIS A 465 -14.45 14.29 11.13
C HIS A 465 -15.05 13.73 9.83
N ALA A 466 -14.48 14.08 8.67
CA ALA A 466 -14.91 13.54 7.37
C ALA A 466 -14.73 12.02 7.28
N HIS A 467 -13.63 11.48 7.81
CA HIS A 467 -13.36 10.04 7.87
C HIS A 467 -14.35 9.30 8.78
N ALA A 468 -14.69 9.89 9.93
CA ALA A 468 -15.68 9.35 10.85
C ALA A 468 -17.10 9.32 10.27
N LEU A 469 -17.51 10.37 9.53
CA LEU A 469 -18.81 10.41 8.85
C LEU A 469 -18.93 9.31 7.77
N ALA A 470 -17.87 9.10 6.99
CA ALA A 470 -17.83 8.01 6.02
C ALA A 470 -17.92 6.63 6.71
N SER A 471 -17.27 6.48 7.87
CA SER A 471 -17.22 5.21 8.62
C SER A 471 -18.49 4.88 9.42
N SER A 472 -19.25 5.90 9.85
CA SER A 472 -20.45 5.75 10.70
C SER A 472 -21.77 5.67 9.93
N SER A 473 -21.76 5.95 8.61
CA SER A 473 -22.95 5.83 7.77
C SER A 473 -23.38 4.37 7.61
N SER A 474 -24.29 3.91 8.48
CA SER A 474 -25.06 2.70 8.22
C SER A 474 -25.98 2.96 7.03
N PRO A 475 -26.12 2.04 6.06
CA PRO A 475 -27.05 2.22 4.95
C PRO A 475 -28.48 2.14 5.51
N SER A 476 -28.99 3.27 6.00
CA SER A 476 -30.42 3.38 6.25
C SER A 476 -31.10 3.36 4.89
N ALA A 477 -31.81 2.28 4.62
CA ALA A 477 -32.64 2.12 3.45
C ALA A 477 -33.66 3.26 3.43
N GLY A 478 -33.46 4.26 2.55
CA GLY A 478 -34.39 5.40 2.47
C GLY A 478 -34.01 6.55 1.54
N GLY A 479 -32.78 6.63 1.03
CA GLY A 479 -32.40 7.63 0.02
C GLY A 479 -32.54 7.08 -1.39
N GLY A 480 -33.65 7.35 -2.07
CA GLY A 480 -33.76 7.07 -3.50
C GLY A 480 -32.66 7.77 -4.28
N ALA A 481 -32.06 7.06 -5.24
CA ALA A 481 -31.22 7.65 -6.28
C ALA A 481 -32.04 8.74 -7.00
N GLY A 482 -31.86 10.00 -6.62
CA GLY A 482 -32.65 11.10 -7.19
C GLY A 482 -32.73 12.41 -6.38
N GLY A 483 -32.23 12.50 -5.15
CA GLY A 483 -32.22 13.76 -4.37
C GLY A 483 -30.81 14.14 -3.88
N GLY A 484 -30.12 15.02 -4.62
CA GLY A 484 -28.71 15.36 -4.42
C GLY A 484 -28.39 16.27 -3.23
N GLY A 485 -28.30 15.71 -2.03
CA GLY A 485 -27.74 16.38 -0.85
C GLY A 485 -26.48 15.67 -0.36
N PHE A 486 -25.37 16.40 -0.19
CA PHE A 486 -24.20 15.89 0.50
C PHE A 486 -24.41 15.96 2.03
N VAL A 487 -24.04 14.90 2.74
CA VAL A 487 -24.04 14.86 4.21
C VAL A 487 -22.80 15.56 4.78
N PHE A 488 -21.70 15.52 4.03
CA PHE A 488 -20.49 16.30 4.31
C PHE A 488 -20.17 17.22 3.12
N VAL A 489 -20.00 18.52 3.39
CA VAL A 489 -19.54 19.51 2.41
C VAL A 489 -18.25 20.13 2.93
N PRO A 490 -17.13 20.01 2.19
CA PRO A 490 -15.86 20.60 2.59
C PRO A 490 -15.92 22.11 2.80
N GLY A 491 -15.32 22.58 3.89
CA GLY A 491 -15.26 23.98 4.28
C GLY A 491 -14.08 24.75 3.68
N PHE A 492 -13.02 24.06 3.25
CA PHE A 492 -11.82 24.72 2.73
C PHE A 492 -12.14 25.57 1.48
N PRO A 493 -11.63 26.81 1.38
CA PRO A 493 -11.93 27.71 0.27
C PRO A 493 -11.41 27.21 -1.08
N LEU A 494 -12.29 27.17 -2.08
CA LEU A 494 -11.94 26.70 -3.43
C LEU A 494 -10.91 27.59 -4.13
N ASP A 495 -10.96 28.89 -3.88
CA ASP A 495 -10.07 29.90 -4.45
C ASP A 495 -8.64 29.83 -3.91
N ARG A 496 -8.38 29.04 -2.86
CA ARG A 496 -7.03 28.80 -2.29
C ARG A 496 -6.31 27.58 -2.85
N LEU A 497 -7.01 26.68 -3.54
CA LEU A 497 -6.41 25.56 -4.27
C LEU A 497 -5.55 26.07 -5.44
N PHE A 498 -4.77 25.23 -6.13
CA PHE A 498 -4.18 25.66 -7.42
C PHE A 498 -5.25 25.70 -8.54
N PRO A 499 -5.11 26.51 -9.60
CA PRO A 499 -6.04 26.47 -10.73
C PRO A 499 -6.00 25.11 -11.44
N GLY A 500 -7.11 24.67 -12.02
CA GLY A 500 -7.17 23.42 -12.79
C GLY A 500 -7.19 22.11 -11.99
N VAL A 501 -7.07 22.16 -10.65
CA VAL A 501 -7.05 20.96 -9.80
C VAL A 501 -8.44 20.40 -9.56
N PHE A 502 -8.51 19.09 -9.34
CA PHE A 502 -9.72 18.44 -8.88
C PHE A 502 -9.88 18.61 -7.37
N TYR A 503 -11.13 18.66 -6.91
CA TYR A 503 -11.48 18.84 -5.51
C TYR A 503 -12.76 18.07 -5.16
N LEU A 504 -12.91 17.75 -3.88
CA LEU A 504 -14.11 17.13 -3.30
C LEU A 504 -15.24 18.17 -3.19
N ARG A 505 -16.38 17.88 -3.82
CA ARG A 505 -17.62 18.66 -3.69
C ARG A 505 -18.36 18.29 -2.40
N GLY A 506 -18.35 17.01 -2.05
CA GLY A 506 -18.97 16.49 -0.84
C GLY A 506 -19.07 14.96 -0.84
N ILE A 507 -19.55 14.44 0.29
CA ILE A 507 -19.77 13.00 0.53
C ILE A 507 -21.26 12.78 0.81
N GLY A 508 -21.89 11.87 0.06
CA GLY A 508 -23.28 11.46 0.24
C GLY A 508 -23.47 10.60 1.50
N GLY A 509 -24.73 10.39 1.91
CA GLY A 509 -25.06 9.57 3.08
C GLY A 509 -24.79 8.07 2.91
N ASP A 510 -24.47 7.64 1.69
CA ASP A 510 -24.05 6.30 1.30
C ASP A 510 -22.53 6.19 1.10
N GLY A 511 -21.77 7.24 1.44
CA GLY A 511 -20.33 7.31 1.26
C GLY A 511 -19.87 7.69 -0.15
N VAL A 512 -20.79 7.90 -1.11
CA VAL A 512 -20.42 8.28 -2.48
C VAL A 512 -19.84 9.70 -2.51
N ARG A 513 -18.67 9.83 -3.15
CA ARG A 513 -17.92 11.09 -3.22
C ARG A 513 -18.15 11.78 -4.57
N GLY A 514 -18.50 13.07 -4.53
CA GLY A 514 -18.61 13.90 -5.72
C GLY A 514 -17.37 14.76 -5.93
N TYR A 515 -16.81 14.78 -7.14
CA TYR A 515 -15.63 15.60 -7.48
C TYR A 515 -15.98 16.71 -8.47
N GLY A 516 -15.29 17.84 -8.37
CA GLY A 516 -15.31 18.94 -9.33
C GLY A 516 -13.89 19.28 -9.77
N ARG A 517 -13.75 20.05 -10.85
CA ARG A 517 -12.46 20.60 -11.30
C ARG A 517 -12.51 22.12 -11.22
N ARG A 518 -11.49 22.72 -10.61
CA ARG A 518 -11.38 24.17 -10.55
C ARG A 518 -11.02 24.70 -11.94
N ASP A 519 -11.57 25.85 -12.29
CA ASP A 519 -11.21 26.55 -13.52
C ASP A 519 -9.70 26.83 -13.55
N LYS A 520 -9.09 26.66 -14.73
CA LYS A 520 -7.65 26.88 -14.96
C LYS A 520 -7.30 28.38 -14.98
N GLU A 521 -8.25 29.23 -15.33
CA GLU A 521 -8.04 30.68 -15.44
C GLU A 521 -8.44 31.43 -14.17
N ALA A 522 -9.10 30.76 -13.22
CA ALA A 522 -9.56 31.40 -12.00
C ALA A 522 -8.38 31.88 -11.13
N PRO A 523 -8.37 33.15 -10.68
CA PRO A 523 -7.31 33.68 -9.83
C PRO A 523 -7.30 32.97 -8.48
N ARG A 524 -6.10 32.80 -7.91
CA ARG A 524 -5.92 32.22 -6.59
C ARG A 524 -5.89 33.30 -5.51
N ALA A 525 -6.74 33.16 -4.50
CA ALA A 525 -6.67 33.96 -3.29
C ALA A 525 -5.48 33.50 -2.43
N ARG A 526 -4.72 34.45 -1.88
CA ARG A 526 -3.66 34.19 -0.88
C ARG A 526 -3.87 35.12 0.31
N GLY A 527 -3.65 34.62 1.53
CA GLY A 527 -3.93 35.36 2.75
C GLY A 527 -5.43 35.55 3.02
N GLY A 528 -5.80 35.82 4.28
CA GLY A 528 -7.19 36.05 4.69
C GLY A 528 -7.66 35.20 5.86
N ARG A 529 -8.98 34.91 5.90
CA ARG A 529 -9.66 34.13 6.96
C ARG A 529 -9.04 32.72 7.10
N ALA A 530 -9.10 32.18 8.31
CA ALA A 530 -8.68 30.80 8.62
C ALA A 530 -9.30 29.78 7.65
N LEU A 531 -8.54 28.74 7.29
CA LEU A 531 -8.90 27.78 6.23
C LEU A 531 -10.01 26.83 6.64
N ALA A 532 -9.99 26.43 7.91
CA ALA A 532 -10.98 25.53 8.45
C ALA A 532 -12.09 26.36 9.13
N PRO A 533 -13.38 26.07 8.86
CA PRO A 533 -14.43 26.55 9.74
C PRO A 533 -14.18 25.96 11.14
N SER A 534 -14.32 26.78 12.18
CA SER A 534 -14.27 26.32 13.57
C SER A 534 -15.36 25.26 13.77
N LEU A 535 -15.01 23.98 13.68
CA LEU A 535 -15.91 22.87 14.03
C LEU A 535 -16.26 22.92 15.53
N VAL A 536 -15.43 23.61 16.32
CA VAL A 536 -15.70 23.99 17.70
C VAL A 536 -16.61 25.23 17.72
N LYS A 537 -17.92 25.01 17.61
CA LYS A 537 -19.04 25.85 18.12
C LYS A 537 -20.36 25.36 17.53
N LYS A 538 -20.72 24.10 17.77
CA LYS A 538 -22.08 23.61 17.47
C LYS A 538 -22.65 22.57 18.42
N GLU A 539 -21.94 22.19 19.47
CA GLU A 539 -22.49 21.30 20.52
C GLU A 539 -23.06 22.09 21.71
N GLU A 540 -22.67 23.34 21.95
CA GLU A 540 -23.27 24.19 23.00
C GLU A 540 -24.60 24.86 22.57
N ALA A 541 -24.97 24.81 21.29
CA ALA A 541 -26.18 25.46 20.78
C ALA A 541 -27.41 24.54 20.67
N LEU A 542 -27.28 23.25 21.04
CA LEU A 542 -28.37 22.27 21.00
C LEU A 542 -28.89 21.88 22.41
N GLY A 543 -28.44 22.57 23.46
CA GLY A 543 -28.84 22.30 24.86
C GLY A 543 -29.69 23.39 25.54
N ALA A 544 -30.06 24.46 24.84
CA ALA A 544 -30.85 25.54 25.44
C ALA A 544 -32.05 25.91 24.55
N GLY A 545 -33.04 25.02 24.55
CA GLY A 545 -34.41 25.33 24.16
C GLY A 545 -35.27 25.52 25.41
N ASP A 546 -35.97 26.65 25.44
CA ASP A 546 -37.20 26.94 26.17
C ASP A 546 -37.16 27.14 27.70
N ARG A 547 -36.99 28.41 28.09
CA ARG A 547 -37.96 29.08 28.98
C ARG A 547 -38.20 30.51 28.49
N GLU A 548 -39.42 30.75 28.01
CA GLU A 548 -40.00 32.08 27.80
C GLU A 548 -40.13 32.82 29.15
N GLU A 549 -39.81 34.12 29.18
CA GLU A 549 -40.76 35.16 29.61
C GLU A 549 -40.23 36.58 29.30
N GLU A 550 -41.13 37.36 28.70
CA GLU A 550 -41.29 38.82 28.67
C GLU A 550 -40.32 39.71 29.48
N VAL A 551 -39.80 40.77 28.84
CA VAL A 551 -40.22 42.18 29.03
C VAL A 551 -39.24 43.09 28.26
N ALA A 552 -39.81 43.99 27.44
CA ALA A 552 -39.12 45.04 26.72
C ALA A 552 -38.51 46.11 27.65
N THR A 553 -37.37 46.71 27.28
CA THR A 553 -37.19 48.17 27.01
C THR A 553 -35.72 48.61 27.01
N THR A 554 -35.38 49.40 25.98
CA THR A 554 -34.47 50.58 25.95
C THR A 554 -33.00 50.50 26.39
N ALA A 555 -32.13 50.76 25.39
CA ALA A 555 -31.17 51.87 25.32
C ALA A 555 -29.73 51.76 25.88
N THR A 556 -28.81 52.11 24.96
CA THR A 556 -27.59 52.94 25.08
C THR A 556 -26.30 52.44 25.76
N MET A 557 -25.25 52.42 24.94
CA MET A 557 -23.90 53.01 25.10
C MET A 557 -23.07 52.87 26.39
N GLY A 558 -21.78 52.57 26.16
CA GLY A 558 -20.63 53.07 26.92
C GLY A 558 -20.08 52.05 27.91
N SER A 559 -18.91 51.43 27.70
CA SER A 559 -17.53 51.97 27.75
C SER A 559 -16.81 51.46 29.00
N ARG A 560 -15.51 51.16 28.82
CA ARG A 560 -14.43 51.10 29.84
C ARG A 560 -14.42 49.88 30.78
N THR A 561 -13.48 48.95 30.60
CA THR A 561 -12.05 48.93 31.00
C THR A 561 -11.81 48.59 32.47
N GLU A 562 -10.79 47.74 32.65
CA GLU A 562 -9.89 47.60 33.81
C GLU A 562 -10.36 46.65 34.92
N THR A 563 -9.70 45.47 35.02
CA THR A 563 -8.65 45.09 36.01
C THR A 563 -9.24 44.93 37.41
N SER A 564 -8.98 43.91 38.24
CA SER A 564 -7.81 43.05 38.40
C SER A 564 -8.09 42.13 39.60
N ASN A 565 -7.62 40.90 39.51
CA ASN A 565 -6.81 40.20 40.53
C ASN A 565 -7.43 39.69 41.85
N SER A 566 -6.76 38.62 42.33
CA SER A 566 -6.79 37.97 43.65
C SER A 566 -8.07 37.22 44.01
N GLY A 567 -8.04 35.98 44.48
CA GLY A 567 -6.96 35.12 44.97
C GLY A 567 -7.58 34.13 45.98
N GLU A 568 -6.98 32.94 46.08
CA GLU A 568 -6.87 32.06 47.29
C GLU A 568 -8.19 31.60 47.96
N ASP A 569 -8.38 30.41 48.54
CA ASP A 569 -7.64 29.16 48.74
C ASP A 569 -8.63 28.16 49.40
N ASP A 570 -8.27 26.87 49.42
CA ASP A 570 -8.60 25.84 50.45
C ASP A 570 -10.06 25.36 50.66
N GLU A 571 -10.38 24.14 51.13
CA GLU A 571 -9.83 22.77 51.17
C GLU A 571 -10.96 21.90 51.83
N GLU A 572 -10.86 20.56 51.67
CA GLU A 572 -11.43 19.46 52.50
C GLU A 572 -12.97 19.20 52.59
N GLU A 573 -13.48 18.03 52.15
CA GLU A 573 -13.65 16.71 52.85
C GLU A 573 -14.82 16.73 53.89
N GLU A 574 -15.70 15.73 54.14
CA GLU A 574 -15.77 14.28 53.92
C GLU A 574 -17.20 13.78 54.36
N LYS A 575 -17.56 12.52 54.01
CA LYS A 575 -18.54 11.59 54.65
C LYS A 575 -20.07 11.85 54.56
N ALA A 576 -20.98 10.87 54.59
CA ALA A 576 -21.06 9.42 54.28
C ALA A 576 -22.51 8.93 54.62
N ARG A 577 -23.21 8.27 53.67
CA ARG A 577 -24.11 7.06 53.78
C ARG A 577 -25.31 7.04 54.79
N PRO A 578 -26.20 6.00 54.83
CA PRO A 578 -26.60 4.91 53.89
C PRO A 578 -28.14 4.53 53.87
N VAL A 579 -28.48 3.39 53.22
CA VAL A 579 -29.57 2.37 53.47
C VAL A 579 -30.92 2.56 52.73
N ALA A 580 -31.69 1.57 52.21
CA ALA A 580 -31.55 0.20 51.65
C ALA A 580 -32.96 -0.29 51.15
N ASN A 581 -32.97 -1.35 50.29
CA ASN A 581 -33.98 -2.43 50.05
C ASN A 581 -35.49 -2.09 49.78
N GLY A 582 -36.28 -2.79 48.96
CA GLY A 582 -36.16 -3.98 48.12
C GLY A 582 -37.55 -4.52 47.67
N ALA A 583 -37.55 -5.43 46.66
CA ALA A 583 -38.47 -6.56 46.37
C ALA A 583 -39.76 -6.48 45.47
N VAL A 584 -39.72 -7.21 44.32
CA VAL A 584 -40.55 -8.34 43.71
C VAL A 584 -42.12 -8.34 43.86
N PRO A 585 -43.00 -9.08 43.08
CA PRO A 585 -42.91 -9.93 41.85
C PRO A 585 -43.99 -9.80 40.72
N SER A 586 -43.69 -10.49 39.60
CA SER A 586 -44.48 -11.34 38.64
C SER A 586 -45.97 -11.15 38.30
N GLU A 587 -46.34 -11.40 37.03
CA GLU A 587 -47.33 -12.44 36.60
C GLU A 587 -47.39 -12.63 35.06
N ALA A 588 -47.75 -13.85 34.61
CA ALA A 588 -48.16 -14.27 33.25
C ALA A 588 -49.72 -14.36 33.20
N PRO A 589 -50.49 -15.03 32.27
CA PRO A 589 -50.17 -15.88 31.09
C PRO A 589 -51.18 -15.81 29.87
N SER A 590 -51.01 -16.75 28.91
CA SER A 590 -52.05 -17.43 28.09
C SER A 590 -52.60 -16.72 26.81
N SER A 591 -53.10 -17.33 25.73
CA SER A 591 -53.41 -18.73 25.32
C SER A 591 -53.73 -18.80 23.79
N ASP A 592 -53.66 -20.03 23.26
CA ASP A 592 -54.47 -20.67 22.18
C ASP A 592 -54.64 -20.07 20.77
N SER A 593 -54.19 -20.77 19.71
CA SER A 593 -54.96 -21.73 18.87
C SER A 593 -55.56 -21.01 17.63
N SER A 594 -55.77 -21.55 16.44
CA SER A 594 -55.82 -22.90 15.87
C SER A 594 -56.02 -22.75 14.34
N LEU A 595 -55.75 -23.84 13.59
CA LEU A 595 -56.37 -24.23 12.30
C LEU A 595 -56.13 -23.33 11.06
N ALA A 596 -56.19 -23.79 9.82
CA ALA A 596 -55.95 -25.05 9.13
C ALA A 596 -56.17 -24.80 7.64
N ASN A 597 -55.50 -25.60 6.82
CA ASN A 597 -56.02 -26.24 5.61
C ASN A 597 -55.92 -25.59 4.20
N ARG A 598 -55.36 -26.47 3.35
CA ARG A 598 -55.68 -26.83 1.95
C ARG A 598 -55.11 -25.92 0.85
N ALA A 599 -54.14 -26.35 0.03
CA ALA A 599 -54.02 -27.53 -0.87
C ALA A 599 -54.50 -27.27 -2.31
N ALA A 600 -53.57 -27.32 -3.27
CA ALA A 600 -53.64 -28.00 -4.58
C ALA A 600 -52.35 -27.64 -5.39
N LYS A 601 -51.49 -28.60 -5.80
CA LYS A 601 -51.52 -29.41 -7.04
C LYS A 601 -51.37 -28.52 -8.31
N VAL A 602 -50.39 -28.65 -9.21
CA VAL A 602 -50.07 -29.78 -10.12
C VAL A 602 -48.73 -29.48 -10.86
N ALA A 603 -47.96 -30.53 -11.19
CA ALA A 603 -46.81 -30.59 -12.13
C ALA A 603 -47.19 -31.52 -13.33
N PRO A 604 -46.33 -31.99 -14.27
CA PRO A 604 -45.07 -31.56 -14.94
C PRO A 604 -45.20 -31.72 -16.50
N PRO A 605 -44.10 -31.90 -17.31
CA PRO A 605 -43.55 -33.25 -17.68
C PRO A 605 -41.98 -33.28 -17.79
N THR A 606 -41.15 -34.32 -17.50
CA THR A 606 -40.87 -35.72 -17.98
C THR A 606 -40.48 -35.83 -19.47
N ALA A 607 -39.45 -36.57 -19.98
CA ALA A 607 -38.80 -37.86 -19.59
C ALA A 607 -37.43 -38.11 -20.33
N ALA A 608 -36.48 -38.91 -19.77
CA ALA A 608 -35.95 -40.26 -20.22
C ALA A 608 -34.84 -40.28 -21.32
N ALA A 609 -33.84 -41.19 -21.46
CA ALA A 609 -33.31 -42.37 -20.74
C ALA A 609 -31.92 -42.87 -21.33
N ALA A 610 -31.15 -43.59 -20.48
CA ALA A 610 -30.10 -44.65 -20.58
C ALA A 610 -29.31 -45.09 -21.86
N ALA A 611 -27.99 -45.37 -21.66
CA ALA A 611 -27.06 -46.43 -22.18
C ALA A 611 -25.62 -45.85 -22.35
N GLY A 612 -24.44 -46.48 -22.16
CA GLY A 612 -24.00 -47.86 -21.90
C GLY A 612 -22.46 -47.89 -21.65
N SER A 613 -21.96 -48.98 -21.08
CA SER A 613 -20.70 -49.08 -20.32
C SER A 613 -19.48 -49.61 -21.11
N SER A 614 -18.99 -48.91 -22.14
CA SER A 614 -17.78 -49.37 -22.90
C SER A 614 -16.60 -48.39 -22.96
N GLU A 615 -16.67 -47.20 -22.36
CA GLU A 615 -15.61 -46.17 -22.51
C GLU A 615 -14.46 -46.24 -21.49
N LYS A 616 -14.57 -47.06 -20.43
CA LYS A 616 -13.55 -47.09 -19.36
C LYS A 616 -12.23 -47.78 -19.73
N LYS A 617 -12.18 -48.57 -20.81
CA LYS A 617 -10.95 -49.28 -21.23
C LYS A 617 -10.11 -48.53 -22.27
N THR A 618 -10.70 -47.62 -23.04
CA THR A 618 -10.00 -46.81 -24.04
C THR A 618 -9.28 -45.59 -23.43
N VAL A 619 -9.76 -45.07 -22.29
CA VAL A 619 -9.15 -43.91 -21.61
C VAL A 619 -7.86 -44.28 -20.85
N LEU A 620 -7.75 -45.50 -20.32
CA LEU A 620 -6.55 -45.94 -19.60
C LEU A 620 -5.35 -46.15 -20.57
N ALA A 621 -5.60 -46.72 -21.75
CA ALA A 621 -4.59 -46.93 -22.78
C ALA A 621 -4.07 -45.60 -23.39
N ALA A 622 -4.93 -44.58 -23.48
CA ALA A 622 -4.52 -43.24 -23.94
C ALA A 622 -3.65 -42.50 -22.91
N LYS A 623 -3.85 -42.77 -21.61
CA LYS A 623 -3.08 -42.15 -20.51
C LYS A 623 -1.65 -42.71 -20.42
N GLU A 624 -1.49 -44.02 -20.67
CA GLU A 624 -0.17 -44.66 -20.71
C GLU A 624 0.62 -44.30 -21.99
N ALA A 625 -0.06 -44.14 -23.13
CA ALA A 625 0.57 -43.67 -24.38
C ALA A 625 1.06 -42.21 -24.29
N ALA A 626 0.31 -41.33 -23.60
CA ALA A 626 0.70 -39.93 -23.40
C ALA A 626 1.87 -39.79 -22.40
N ALA A 627 1.90 -40.62 -21.35
CA ALA A 627 3.01 -40.65 -20.40
C ALA A 627 4.30 -41.20 -21.04
N ALA A 628 4.19 -42.20 -21.93
CA ALA A 628 5.34 -42.73 -22.68
C ALA A 628 5.87 -41.73 -23.73
N ALA A 629 5.00 -40.95 -24.36
CA ALA A 629 5.41 -39.89 -25.30
C ALA A 629 6.14 -38.72 -24.61
N ALA A 630 5.72 -38.36 -23.38
CA ALA A 630 6.39 -37.34 -22.58
C ALA A 630 7.78 -37.80 -22.08
N ALA A 631 7.94 -39.08 -21.75
CA ALA A 631 9.23 -39.66 -21.35
C ALA A 631 10.20 -39.83 -22.54
N ALA A 632 9.69 -40.15 -23.75
CA ALA A 632 10.50 -40.27 -24.97
C ALA A 632 11.03 -38.92 -25.48
N ALA A 633 10.30 -37.82 -25.24
CA ALA A 633 10.75 -36.47 -25.58
C ALA A 633 11.91 -35.96 -24.70
N ALA A 634 12.14 -36.56 -23.53
CA ALA A 634 13.19 -36.17 -22.59
C ALA A 634 14.54 -36.85 -22.84
N THR A 635 14.65 -37.81 -23.78
CA THR A 635 15.85 -38.67 -23.91
C THR A 635 16.49 -38.76 -25.30
N SER A 636 16.10 -37.94 -26.29
CA SER A 636 16.76 -37.97 -27.61
C SER A 636 17.98 -37.03 -27.66
N PRO A 637 19.20 -37.51 -27.99
CA PRO A 637 20.34 -36.64 -28.22
C PRO A 637 20.18 -36.00 -29.61
N ALA A 638 19.82 -34.72 -29.66
CA ALA A 638 19.72 -34.00 -30.92
C ALA A 638 21.13 -33.72 -31.47
N ALA A 639 21.44 -34.39 -32.59
CA ALA A 639 22.58 -34.13 -33.43
C ALA A 639 22.51 -32.72 -34.05
N GLY A 640 23.70 -32.19 -34.35
CA GLY A 640 24.00 -30.81 -34.72
C GLY A 640 23.08 -30.10 -35.71
N GLY A 641 22.77 -28.85 -35.37
CA GLY A 641 22.20 -27.84 -36.27
C GLY A 641 22.11 -26.49 -35.57
N LYS A 642 23.02 -25.57 -35.89
CA LYS A 642 23.03 -24.18 -35.41
C LYS A 642 21.79 -23.43 -35.93
N LEU A 643 20.88 -23.05 -35.04
CA LEU A 643 20.11 -21.80 -35.16
C LEU A 643 19.56 -21.43 -33.78
N GLY A 644 20.04 -20.30 -33.24
CA GLY A 644 19.64 -19.76 -31.94
C GLY A 644 18.23 -19.19 -31.99
N ALA A 645 17.23 -20.05 -31.82
CA ALA A 645 15.91 -19.61 -31.40
C ALA A 645 15.97 -19.32 -29.90
N LEU A 646 15.86 -18.05 -29.51
CA LEU A 646 15.59 -17.66 -28.14
C LEU A 646 14.27 -18.30 -27.71
N LEU A 647 14.35 -19.44 -27.04
CA LEU A 647 13.23 -20.03 -26.32
C LEU A 647 12.86 -19.06 -25.19
N LEU A 648 11.79 -18.30 -25.40
CA LEU A 648 11.11 -17.63 -24.30
C LEU A 648 10.80 -18.71 -23.24
N PRO A 649 11.08 -18.48 -21.95
CA PRO A 649 10.65 -19.40 -20.92
C PRO A 649 9.13 -19.51 -21.00
N ARG A 650 8.62 -20.68 -21.40
CA ARG A 650 7.18 -20.93 -21.44
C ARG A 650 6.67 -20.82 -20.01
N VAL A 651 5.85 -19.81 -19.75
CA VAL A 651 5.09 -19.72 -18.50
C VAL A 651 4.11 -20.88 -18.51
N VAL A 652 4.24 -21.77 -17.54
CA VAL A 652 3.39 -22.94 -17.37
C VAL A 652 2.85 -22.94 -15.95
N VAL A 653 1.57 -23.26 -15.79
CA VAL A 653 1.00 -23.56 -14.48
C VAL A 653 1.40 -24.99 -14.15
N THR A 654 2.32 -25.15 -13.18
CA THR A 654 2.91 -26.46 -12.84
C THR A 654 2.16 -27.19 -11.75
N GLY A 655 1.36 -26.49 -10.95
CA GLY A 655 0.53 -27.11 -9.90
C GLY A 655 -0.66 -26.23 -9.54
N VAL A 656 -1.73 -26.88 -9.08
CA VAL A 656 -2.99 -26.24 -8.67
C VAL A 656 -3.51 -26.93 -7.43
N ALA A 657 -3.95 -26.16 -6.45
CA ALA A 657 -4.65 -26.68 -5.29
C ALA A 657 -5.90 -25.86 -5.00
N CYS A 658 -6.93 -26.52 -4.47
CA CYS A 658 -8.11 -25.85 -3.95
C CYS A 658 -8.54 -26.47 -2.61
N GLY A 659 -8.83 -25.60 -1.64
CA GLY A 659 -9.45 -26.00 -0.39
C GLY A 659 -10.95 -26.15 -0.60
N LEU A 660 -11.54 -27.26 -0.15
CA LEU A 660 -12.98 -27.47 -0.22
C LEU A 660 -13.61 -27.47 1.17
N PRO A 661 -14.66 -26.67 1.40
CA PRO A 661 -15.46 -26.78 2.60
C PRO A 661 -16.30 -28.07 2.56
N GLY A 662 -16.86 -28.44 3.71
CA GLY A 662 -17.73 -29.60 3.85
C GLY A 662 -17.00 -30.93 3.98
N GLN A 663 -15.67 -30.94 4.06
CA GLN A 663 -14.86 -32.13 4.33
C GLN A 663 -14.28 -32.10 5.75
N GLU A 664 -13.68 -33.22 6.18
CA GLU A 664 -12.97 -33.28 7.46
C GLU A 664 -11.69 -32.45 7.40
N GLU A 665 -10.88 -32.63 6.37
CA GLU A 665 -9.70 -31.80 6.07
C GLU A 665 -10.00 -30.81 4.94
N VAL A 666 -9.51 -29.57 5.05
CA VAL A 666 -9.78 -28.54 4.01
C VAL A 666 -9.08 -28.89 2.68
N PHE A 667 -7.88 -29.47 2.74
CA PHE A 667 -7.04 -29.76 1.58
C PHE A 667 -6.85 -31.28 1.40
N GLU A 668 -7.39 -31.82 0.32
CA GLU A 668 -7.19 -33.20 -0.11
C GLU A 668 -6.79 -33.25 -1.59
N ARG A 669 -6.02 -34.26 -2.00
CA ARG A 669 -5.50 -34.39 -3.38
C ARG A 669 -6.58 -34.43 -4.45
N ASP A 670 -7.77 -34.93 -4.14
CA ASP A 670 -8.87 -35.09 -5.09
C ASP A 670 -9.89 -33.95 -5.04
N ASN A 671 -9.65 -32.90 -4.26
CA ASN A 671 -10.56 -31.76 -4.13
C ASN A 671 -10.96 -31.16 -5.48
N LEU A 672 -9.99 -30.89 -6.36
CA LEU A 672 -10.29 -30.33 -7.68
C LEU A 672 -11.14 -31.29 -8.53
N ALA A 673 -10.86 -32.60 -8.46
CA ALA A 673 -11.65 -33.61 -9.15
C ALA A 673 -13.10 -33.68 -8.64
N ARG A 674 -13.30 -33.57 -7.32
CA ARG A 674 -14.63 -33.51 -6.70
C ARG A 674 -15.41 -32.27 -7.14
N LEU A 675 -14.75 -31.11 -7.19
CA LEU A 675 -15.34 -29.86 -7.65
C LEU A 675 -15.78 -29.95 -9.12
N LEU A 676 -14.90 -30.47 -9.98
CA LEU A 676 -15.19 -30.67 -11.41
C LEU A 676 -16.30 -31.72 -11.64
N ALA A 677 -16.42 -32.71 -10.76
CA ALA A 677 -17.52 -33.67 -10.76
C ALA A 677 -18.86 -33.11 -10.24
N GLY A 678 -18.89 -31.83 -9.80
CA GLY A 678 -20.08 -31.18 -9.27
C GLY A 678 -20.51 -31.70 -7.90
N GLN A 679 -19.58 -32.26 -7.11
CA GLN A 679 -19.90 -32.80 -5.79
C GLN A 679 -20.29 -31.67 -4.82
N GLY A 680 -21.46 -31.78 -4.19
CA GLY A 680 -21.95 -30.80 -3.22
C GLY A 680 -21.19 -30.86 -1.89
N CYS A 681 -20.72 -29.71 -1.43
CA CYS A 681 -20.04 -29.54 -0.14
C CYS A 681 -20.98 -29.18 1.02
N VAL A 682 -22.27 -29.02 0.76
CA VAL A 682 -23.26 -28.56 1.75
C VAL A 682 -23.77 -29.76 2.56
N LYS A 683 -23.57 -29.73 3.87
CA LYS A 683 -24.02 -30.78 4.81
C LYS A 683 -24.96 -30.21 5.86
N LYS A 684 -25.71 -31.09 6.52
CA LYS A 684 -26.54 -30.72 7.67
C LYS A 684 -25.63 -30.36 8.86
N LEU A 685 -25.88 -29.20 9.46
CA LEU A 685 -25.15 -28.77 10.65
C LEU A 685 -25.44 -29.68 11.84
N SER A 686 -24.42 -29.87 12.68
CA SER A 686 -24.56 -30.60 13.94
C SER A 686 -25.47 -29.83 14.91
N PRO A 687 -26.14 -30.53 15.87
CA PRO A 687 -26.90 -29.86 16.93
C PRO A 687 -26.07 -28.80 17.67
N GLY A 688 -24.81 -29.11 18.00
CA GLY A 688 -23.89 -28.18 18.66
C GLY A 688 -23.62 -26.93 17.82
N SER A 689 -23.40 -27.07 16.51
CA SER A 689 -23.23 -25.94 15.60
C SER A 689 -24.48 -25.06 15.52
N THR A 690 -25.67 -25.67 15.51
CA THR A 690 -26.93 -24.90 15.52
C THR A 690 -27.18 -24.20 16.85
N THR A 691 -26.72 -24.76 17.98
CA THR A 691 -26.76 -24.09 19.29
C THR A 691 -25.82 -22.90 19.33
N ALA A 692 -24.57 -23.06 18.89
CA ALA A 692 -23.59 -21.96 18.81
C ALA A 692 -24.06 -20.81 17.90
N LEU A 693 -24.84 -21.10 16.85
CA LEU A 693 -25.45 -20.06 16.02
C LEU A 693 -26.55 -19.26 16.74
N VAL A 694 -27.29 -19.88 17.66
CA VAL A 694 -28.27 -19.18 18.51
C VAL A 694 -27.56 -18.27 19.51
N GLU A 695 -26.46 -18.74 20.10
CA GLU A 695 -25.65 -17.98 21.07
C GLU A 695 -25.04 -16.70 20.47
N LYS A 696 -24.90 -16.62 19.15
CA LYS A 696 -24.49 -15.40 18.44
C LYS A 696 -25.56 -14.29 18.44
N ASN A 697 -26.74 -14.53 19.01
CA ASN A 697 -27.84 -13.55 19.15
C ASN A 697 -28.18 -12.83 17.83
N VAL A 698 -28.16 -13.57 16.72
CA VAL A 698 -28.38 -13.01 15.38
C VAL A 698 -29.84 -12.60 15.18
N VAL A 699 -30.05 -11.44 14.56
CA VAL A 699 -31.37 -10.94 14.17
C VAL A 699 -31.56 -11.10 12.67
N GLN A 700 -32.52 -11.91 12.26
CA GLN A 700 -32.89 -12.06 10.86
C GLN A 700 -33.71 -10.85 10.41
N VAL A 701 -33.28 -10.20 9.33
CA VAL A 701 -33.99 -9.08 8.70
C VAL A 701 -34.81 -9.61 7.53
N LYS A 702 -36.14 -9.56 7.63
CA LYS A 702 -37.05 -10.03 6.58
C LYS A 702 -37.68 -8.82 5.88
N ARG A 703 -37.37 -8.65 4.58
CA ARG A 703 -38.06 -7.66 3.75
C ARG A 703 -39.53 -8.03 3.65
N GLN A 704 -40.38 -7.05 3.96
CA GLN A 704 -41.80 -7.12 3.70
C GLN A 704 -42.02 -6.63 2.26
N PRO A 705 -43.10 -7.03 1.58
CA PRO A 705 -43.53 -6.34 0.37
C PRO A 705 -43.92 -4.89 0.75
N ASP A 706 -44.47 -4.11 -0.18
CA ASP A 706 -45.18 -2.85 0.14
C ASP A 706 -44.34 -1.62 0.59
N GLY A 707 -43.00 -1.70 0.69
CA GLY A 707 -42.19 -0.57 1.17
C GLY A 707 -42.26 -0.34 2.69
N GLN A 708 -42.83 -1.28 3.44
CA GLN A 708 -42.83 -1.29 4.91
C GLN A 708 -41.42 -1.54 5.49
N PRO A 709 -41.13 -1.05 6.71
CA PRO A 709 -39.86 -1.32 7.39
C PRO A 709 -39.60 -2.83 7.52
N PRO A 710 -38.34 -3.28 7.35
CA PRO A 710 -38.03 -4.70 7.40
C PRO A 710 -38.25 -5.27 8.80
N LEU A 711 -38.85 -6.45 8.87
CA LEU A 711 -39.13 -7.12 10.14
C LEU A 711 -37.82 -7.69 10.72
N ARG A 712 -37.51 -7.37 11.97
CA ARG A 712 -36.35 -7.86 12.71
C ARG A 712 -36.78 -9.01 13.62
N ILE A 713 -36.34 -10.22 13.32
CA ILE A 713 -36.71 -11.45 14.03
C ILE A 713 -35.48 -12.01 14.74
N PRO A 714 -35.40 -11.98 16.08
CA PRO A 714 -34.32 -12.64 16.81
C PRO A 714 -34.34 -14.16 16.61
N ILE A 715 -33.18 -14.73 16.27
CA ILE A 715 -33.00 -16.18 16.19
C ILE A 715 -32.73 -16.70 17.60
N SER A 716 -33.75 -17.31 18.22
CA SER A 716 -33.71 -17.76 19.62
C SER A 716 -33.77 -19.27 19.78
N LYS A 717 -33.96 -20.02 18.68
CA LYS A 717 -34.08 -21.48 18.69
C LYS A 717 -33.23 -22.11 17.59
N PRO A 718 -32.62 -23.29 17.81
CA PRO A 718 -31.86 -24.01 16.77
C PRO A 718 -32.68 -24.32 15.51
N SER A 719 -34.01 -24.39 15.61
CA SER A 719 -34.89 -24.60 14.46
C SER A 719 -34.97 -23.40 13.50
N GLN A 720 -34.58 -22.21 13.97
CA GLN A 720 -34.59 -20.94 13.24
C GLN A 720 -33.21 -20.59 12.64
N THR A 721 -32.17 -21.37 12.94
CA THR A 721 -30.83 -21.18 12.38
C THR A 721 -30.73 -21.80 11.00
N ILE A 722 -29.63 -21.47 10.29
CA ILE A 722 -29.24 -22.16 9.06
C ILE A 722 -29.00 -23.64 9.38
N LYS A 723 -29.63 -24.55 8.62
CA LYS A 723 -29.56 -26.01 8.87
C LYS A 723 -28.55 -26.72 7.99
N LEU A 724 -28.20 -26.10 6.87
CA LEU A 724 -27.34 -26.64 5.84
C LEU A 724 -26.23 -25.63 5.57
N ALA A 725 -24.97 -26.04 5.66
CA ALA A 725 -23.84 -25.20 5.30
C ALA A 725 -22.68 -26.07 4.81
N ALA A 726 -21.81 -25.48 4.00
CA ALA A 726 -20.49 -26.03 3.74
C ALA A 726 -19.56 -25.47 4.83
N THR A 727 -19.25 -26.27 5.83
CA THR A 727 -18.40 -25.87 6.96
C THR A 727 -16.94 -26.09 6.62
N MET A 728 -16.06 -25.16 6.98
CA MET A 728 -14.62 -25.37 6.85
C MET A 728 -14.18 -26.55 7.74
N GLY A 729 -13.39 -27.46 7.18
CA GLY A 729 -12.77 -28.57 7.91
C GLY A 729 -11.58 -28.13 8.76
N ASN A 730 -10.80 -29.08 9.22
CA ASN A 730 -9.56 -28.87 9.95
C ASN A 730 -8.50 -28.23 9.04
N LEU A 731 -7.73 -27.32 9.64
CA LEU A 731 -6.59 -26.67 9.00
C LEU A 731 -5.54 -26.38 10.07
N ASP A 732 -4.52 -27.22 10.14
CA ASP A 732 -3.38 -27.01 11.04
C ASP A 732 -2.21 -26.39 10.28
N MET A 733 -1.91 -25.14 10.61
CA MET A 733 -0.83 -24.36 10.00
C MET A 733 0.56 -24.93 10.32
N ALA A 734 0.72 -25.67 11.42
CA ALA A 734 2.00 -26.25 11.81
C ALA A 734 2.46 -27.33 10.83
N LEU A 735 1.53 -28.07 10.21
CA LEU A 735 1.83 -29.05 9.15
C LEU A 735 2.49 -28.40 7.93
N TYR A 736 2.24 -27.11 7.73
CA TYR A 736 2.74 -26.31 6.61
C TYR A 736 4.00 -25.51 6.97
N GLY A 737 4.62 -25.79 8.13
CA GLY A 737 5.81 -25.08 8.60
C GLY A 737 5.54 -23.63 9.01
N VAL A 738 4.27 -23.24 9.20
CA VAL A 738 3.90 -21.90 9.65
C VAL A 738 3.84 -21.91 11.18
N SER A 739 4.64 -21.05 11.82
CA SER A 739 4.70 -20.99 13.27
C SER A 739 3.34 -20.58 13.88
N PRO A 740 3.02 -21.04 15.11
CA PRO A 740 1.80 -20.63 15.80
C PRO A 740 1.64 -19.11 15.96
N SER A 741 2.76 -18.38 16.13
CA SER A 741 2.75 -16.92 16.25
C SER A 741 2.30 -16.23 14.96
N ILE A 742 2.81 -16.67 13.81
CA ILE A 742 2.39 -16.15 12.49
C ILE A 742 0.95 -16.60 12.18
N ALA A 743 0.61 -17.86 12.47
CA ALA A 743 -0.74 -18.36 12.27
C ALA A 743 -1.79 -17.61 13.12
N ALA A 744 -1.41 -17.07 14.28
CA ALA A 744 -2.33 -16.30 15.12
C ALA A 744 -2.69 -14.92 14.54
N THR A 745 -1.86 -14.35 13.66
CA THR A 745 -2.12 -13.05 13.01
C THR A 745 -3.04 -13.19 11.79
N MET A 746 -3.21 -14.40 11.26
CA MET A 746 -4.01 -14.69 10.08
C MET A 746 -5.47 -15.01 10.45
N ASP A 747 -6.40 -14.46 9.68
CA ASP A 747 -7.79 -14.93 9.71
C ASP A 747 -7.93 -16.28 8.97
N LYS A 748 -9.14 -16.87 8.98
CA LYS A 748 -9.37 -18.16 8.32
C LYS A 748 -9.17 -18.09 6.80
N ALA A 749 -9.54 -16.98 6.17
CA ALA A 749 -9.46 -16.84 4.72
C ALA A 749 -8.00 -16.77 4.24
N VAL A 750 -7.15 -16.01 4.94
CA VAL A 750 -5.71 -15.93 4.71
C VAL A 750 -5.04 -17.28 4.96
N LYS A 751 -5.37 -17.98 6.06
CA LYS A 751 -4.84 -19.33 6.32
C LYS A 751 -5.09 -20.30 5.17
N VAL A 752 -6.33 -20.35 4.69
CA VAL A 752 -6.70 -21.20 3.55
C VAL A 752 -5.95 -20.77 2.28
N ALA A 753 -5.84 -19.47 2.02
CA ALA A 753 -5.15 -18.98 0.82
C ALA A 753 -3.64 -19.29 0.82
N VAL A 754 -2.97 -19.12 1.97
CA VAL A 754 -1.55 -19.48 2.15
C VAL A 754 -1.35 -20.98 1.93
N VAL A 755 -2.18 -21.81 2.54
CA VAL A 755 -2.09 -23.27 2.38
C VAL A 755 -2.39 -23.71 0.95
N ALA A 756 -3.33 -23.06 0.25
CA ALA A 756 -3.58 -23.34 -1.17
C ALA A 756 -2.33 -23.05 -2.02
N GLY A 757 -1.59 -21.98 -1.73
CA GLY A 757 -0.32 -21.70 -2.40
C GLY A 757 0.75 -22.76 -2.14
N LEU A 758 0.87 -23.22 -0.89
CA LEU A 758 1.82 -24.27 -0.51
C LEU A 758 1.47 -25.63 -1.13
N GLU A 759 0.19 -26.01 -1.09
CA GLU A 759 -0.29 -27.24 -1.74
C GLU A 759 -0.14 -27.17 -3.27
N ALA A 760 -0.26 -26.00 -3.90
CA ALA A 760 0.03 -25.85 -5.33
C ALA A 760 1.53 -26.08 -5.65
N LEU A 761 2.44 -25.63 -4.77
CA LEU A 761 3.87 -25.94 -4.92
C LEU A 761 4.17 -27.43 -4.75
N LYS A 762 3.45 -28.09 -3.83
CA LYS A 762 3.58 -29.52 -3.57
C LYS A 762 3.00 -30.36 -4.71
N ASP A 763 1.84 -29.97 -5.25
CA ASP A 763 1.23 -30.57 -6.44
C ASP A 763 2.17 -30.47 -7.65
N ALA A 764 2.86 -29.34 -7.80
CA ALA A 764 3.89 -29.14 -8.82
C ALA A 764 5.17 -30.00 -8.63
N GLY A 765 5.31 -30.71 -7.51
CA GLY A 765 6.51 -31.48 -7.17
C GLY A 765 7.74 -30.61 -6.89
N ILE A 766 7.56 -29.31 -6.62
CA ILE A 766 8.64 -28.35 -6.38
C ILE A 766 9.12 -28.43 -4.93
N VAL A 767 8.21 -28.73 -4.01
CA VAL A 767 8.46 -28.86 -2.58
C VAL A 767 7.97 -30.23 -2.10
N THR A 768 8.61 -30.80 -1.09
CA THR A 768 8.21 -32.11 -0.54
C THR A 768 6.99 -31.97 0.39
N GLY A 769 6.88 -30.83 1.06
CA GLY A 769 5.89 -30.57 2.09
C GLY A 769 6.15 -31.31 3.40
N GLU A 770 7.38 -31.79 3.63
CA GLU A 770 7.74 -32.61 4.80
C GLU A 770 8.95 -32.02 5.56
N GLY A 771 8.77 -31.77 6.87
CA GLY A 771 9.82 -31.21 7.76
C GLY A 771 10.09 -29.71 7.58
N GLU A 772 10.94 -29.13 8.44
CA GLU A 772 11.23 -27.68 8.48
C GLU A 772 11.82 -27.12 7.17
N GLY A 773 12.42 -27.97 6.32
CA GLY A 773 12.94 -27.58 5.01
C GLY A 773 12.07 -27.99 3.82
N GLY A 774 11.04 -28.80 4.03
CA GLY A 774 10.27 -29.42 2.96
C GLY A 774 9.40 -28.46 2.17
N TRP A 775 9.18 -27.24 2.67
CA TRP A 775 8.38 -26.18 2.04
C TRP A 775 9.24 -25.11 1.36
N MET A 776 10.57 -25.23 1.38
CA MET A 776 11.48 -24.27 0.76
C MET A 776 11.68 -24.55 -0.73
N LEU A 777 11.59 -23.51 -1.55
CA LEU A 777 11.94 -23.61 -2.97
C LEU A 777 13.44 -23.95 -3.14
N PRO A 778 13.78 -24.92 -4.02
CA PRO A 778 15.15 -25.17 -4.44
C PRO A 778 15.80 -23.88 -4.96
N GLY A 779 17.07 -23.65 -4.63
CA GLY A 779 17.76 -22.39 -4.92
C GLY A 779 17.65 -21.93 -6.38
N HIS A 780 17.76 -22.87 -7.32
CA HIS A 780 17.69 -22.60 -8.77
C HIS A 780 16.28 -22.26 -9.31
N MET A 781 15.22 -22.53 -8.54
CA MET A 781 13.83 -22.27 -8.94
C MET A 781 13.26 -20.98 -8.34
N ARG A 782 13.95 -20.39 -7.36
CA ARG A 782 13.45 -19.22 -6.61
C ARG A 782 13.18 -18.00 -7.50
N ASP A 783 13.99 -17.82 -8.52
CA ASP A 783 13.89 -16.67 -9.44
C ASP A 783 12.85 -16.87 -10.55
N THR A 784 12.37 -18.10 -10.75
CA THR A 784 11.48 -18.48 -11.86
C THR A 784 10.11 -18.97 -11.41
N THR A 785 9.90 -19.16 -10.11
CA THR A 785 8.66 -19.69 -9.54
C THR A 785 7.92 -18.60 -8.77
N GLY A 786 6.72 -18.24 -9.22
CA GLY A 786 5.80 -17.38 -8.51
C GLY A 786 4.62 -18.17 -7.95
N VAL A 787 4.07 -17.72 -6.82
CA VAL A 787 2.81 -18.25 -6.26
C VAL A 787 1.76 -17.16 -6.34
N MET A 788 0.65 -17.46 -7.00
CA MET A 788 -0.52 -16.60 -7.04
C MET A 788 -1.61 -17.22 -6.18
N TYR A 789 -2.12 -16.48 -5.21
CA TYR A 789 -3.31 -16.85 -4.45
C TYR A 789 -4.23 -15.65 -4.35
N ALA A 790 -5.54 -15.92 -4.23
CA ALA A 790 -6.55 -14.90 -4.03
C ALA A 790 -7.44 -15.31 -2.85
N SER A 791 -7.86 -14.32 -2.06
CA SER A 791 -8.82 -14.49 -0.96
C SER A 791 -9.95 -13.50 -1.14
N SER A 792 -11.18 -13.94 -0.87
CA SER A 792 -12.41 -13.14 -1.01
C SER A 792 -12.68 -12.18 0.16
N PHE A 793 -11.93 -12.27 1.26
CA PHE A 793 -12.09 -11.40 2.43
C PHE A 793 -10.73 -10.89 2.93
N PRO A 794 -10.59 -9.57 3.21
CA PRO A 794 -9.46 -9.07 3.99
C PRO A 794 -9.52 -9.63 5.40
N ALA A 795 -8.38 -9.66 6.12
CA ALA A 795 -8.21 -10.23 7.46
C ALA A 795 -8.96 -9.48 8.59
N LEU A 796 -10.23 -9.16 8.36
CA LEU A 796 -11.05 -8.27 9.16
C LEU A 796 -11.39 -8.90 10.52
N ASP A 797 -11.63 -10.21 10.55
CA ASP A 797 -11.98 -10.92 11.80
C ASP A 797 -10.80 -10.98 12.78
N ALA A 798 -9.56 -11.10 12.27
CA ALA A 798 -8.36 -11.08 13.10
C ALA A 798 -8.12 -9.68 13.70
N ALA A 799 -8.33 -8.63 12.91
CA ALA A 799 -8.26 -7.25 13.37
C ALA A 799 -9.33 -6.94 14.43
N ILE A 800 -10.57 -7.38 14.22
CA ILE A 800 -11.66 -7.21 15.20
C ILE A 800 -11.33 -7.93 16.51
N GLY A 801 -10.87 -9.19 16.45
CA GLY A 801 -10.53 -9.97 17.65
C GLY A 801 -9.43 -9.33 18.51
N GLU A 802 -8.46 -8.66 17.89
CA GLU A 802 -7.40 -7.94 18.60
C GLU A 802 -7.92 -6.66 19.29
N VAL A 803 -8.80 -5.91 18.62
CA VAL A 803 -9.45 -4.73 19.19
C VAL A 803 -10.34 -5.12 20.37
N THR A 804 -11.09 -6.23 20.26
CA THR A 804 -11.92 -6.75 21.35
C THR A 804 -11.07 -7.21 22.54
N ARG A 805 -9.97 -7.94 22.31
CA ARG A 805 -9.04 -8.31 23.40
C ARG A 805 -8.50 -7.10 24.14
N LYS A 806 -8.19 -6.01 23.42
CA LYS A 806 -7.72 -4.78 24.05
C LYS A 806 -8.81 -4.09 24.86
N ALA A 807 -10.04 -4.05 24.35
CA ALA A 807 -11.19 -3.54 25.11
C ALA A 807 -11.43 -4.36 26.39
N ASP A 808 -11.30 -5.70 26.32
CA ASP A 808 -11.42 -6.59 27.48
C ASP A 808 -10.25 -6.42 28.48
N CYS A 809 -9.05 -6.05 28.01
CA CYS A 809 -7.92 -5.71 28.87
C CYS A 809 -8.08 -4.34 29.55
N ASP A 810 -8.65 -3.36 28.85
CA ASP A 810 -8.89 -2.01 29.38
C ASP A 810 -10.09 -1.98 30.35
N ASP A 811 -11.09 -2.85 30.18
CA ASP A 811 -12.18 -3.10 31.16
C ASP A 811 -11.74 -4.01 32.34
N GLY A 812 -10.59 -4.68 32.23
CA GLY A 812 -10.09 -5.66 33.20
C GLY A 812 -9.13 -5.12 34.27
N SER A 813 -8.61 -3.90 34.14
CA SER A 813 -7.52 -3.40 35.00
C SER A 813 -7.93 -2.46 36.15
N LEU A 814 -9.22 -2.34 36.47
CA LEU A 814 -9.67 -1.55 37.64
C LEU A 814 -10.36 -2.37 38.76
N ALA A 815 -10.44 -3.70 38.65
CA ALA A 815 -11.18 -4.50 39.64
C ALA A 815 -10.37 -5.50 40.49
N ASN A 816 -9.08 -5.76 40.23
CA ASN A 816 -8.35 -6.84 40.92
C ASN A 816 -7.03 -6.44 41.62
N HIS A 817 -6.79 -5.16 41.89
CA HIS A 817 -5.66 -4.72 42.75
C HIS A 817 -6.06 -4.21 44.15
N ALA A 818 -7.28 -4.54 44.61
CA ALA A 818 -7.76 -4.17 45.95
C ALA A 818 -8.28 -5.35 46.79
N ARG A 819 -7.89 -6.59 46.49
CA ARG A 819 -8.17 -7.78 47.32
C ARG A 819 -7.04 -8.81 47.31
N SER A 820 -5.87 -8.44 47.83
CA SER A 820 -4.95 -9.43 48.42
C SER A 820 -4.05 -8.91 49.55
N SER A 821 -4.27 -7.69 50.06
CA SER A 821 -3.45 -7.11 51.14
C SER A 821 -4.07 -7.17 52.54
N ALA A 822 -5.04 -8.07 52.78
CA ALA A 822 -5.67 -8.21 54.10
C ALA A 822 -6.01 -9.68 54.44
N ALA A 823 -5.02 -10.56 54.39
CA ALA A 823 -5.02 -11.82 55.13
C ALA A 823 -3.62 -12.45 55.02
N GLU A 824 -2.75 -12.18 56.00
CA GLU A 824 -1.79 -13.14 56.59
C GLU A 824 -0.80 -12.40 57.49
N GLU A 825 -1.29 -12.00 58.66
CA GLU A 825 -0.45 -11.88 59.84
C GLU A 825 -0.73 -13.13 60.69
N LYS A 826 0.12 -14.15 60.55
CA LYS A 826 0.48 -15.18 61.56
C LYS A 826 1.17 -16.39 60.90
N GLY A 827 2.45 -16.59 61.23
CA GLY A 827 3.10 -17.89 61.09
C GLY A 827 4.59 -17.79 60.78
N GLY A 828 5.42 -18.03 61.80
CA GLY A 828 6.89 -18.11 61.70
C GLY A 828 7.42 -19.36 60.97
N PRO A 829 8.75 -19.54 60.95
CA PRO A 829 9.48 -20.22 59.88
C PRO A 829 9.75 -21.71 60.15
N ALA A 830 9.90 -22.51 59.09
CA ALA A 830 10.70 -23.73 59.13
C ALA A 830 11.16 -24.19 57.74
N GLU A 831 12.42 -24.58 57.73
CA GLU A 831 13.28 -25.18 56.71
C GLU A 831 12.72 -26.44 56.02
N GLY A 832 13.29 -26.77 54.85
CA GLY A 832 13.68 -28.17 54.58
C GLY A 832 13.28 -28.77 53.22
N SER A 833 14.33 -29.04 52.43
CA SER A 833 14.48 -29.94 51.26
C SER A 833 13.83 -29.57 49.93
#